data_AF-A0A812LIX6-F1
#
_entry.id   AF-A0A812LIX6-F1
#
_cell.length_a   1.000
_cell.length_b   1.000
_cell.length_c   1.000
_cell.angle_alpha   90.00
_cell.angle_beta   90.00
_cell.angle_gamma   90.00
#
_symmetry.space_group_name_H-M   'P 1'
#
loop_
_entity.id
_entity.type
_entity.pdbx_description
1 polymer ?
#
loop_
_entity_poly.entity_id
_entity_poly.type
_entity_poly.pdbx_seq_one_letter_code
_entity_poly.pdbx_strand_id
1 'polypeptide(L)'
;MVEEGFAALDPDSVGQMMWHIGKAVVTAAVILIMMLGLAAFKGHKSVRLGKAGSSVSLHVWVTLLLPNAVMHACGGLLIVAAPQYIVSAGMGGAGSAGLVAGSFGLGLVFANLVAFKLGSVLHPWLMCIVAASTGLMGVVLGGVLTEPQLRLYGLTGAAGLVGFAQSLHVVARTFYQAEEVRDGQAFVSGWVSASNIVGIAAAAFVTSFVDCTVYTNLGFLCGGGFLLYAGLILLLTCSSALQGRKMQKLHHESAESEASTPTEAEDLEAATLPAPQKQSEAGAHAATQGTLPTLPAVPASSQNSSRLAWISWQFAKVCFLIFTMAIAREAQKFLIPLIGAENEISTSFVGNVAFMSQMESLVAAPLGGLLMECLGILPLVLVSVLLSAVGIQVLCMPGMGFYVQGASLLGLACGLSAGAAIALSILHAPKERSKSFMNGCRFFNSSADVVIPLVVGSLASSSGVLVAGSTLTLSMLASVCVALFSFELQLILPDSRKDVRVPSMDFVIPLKAMGPFTRTVLEGIFSHYAPRHIYIVCRQEARKAVSQAMVEWSLPRGKISFVDEESYFQKTLNFSREDLKQAWKGTKSPRDFGWWWQQLLKLGAGQCIEGISENFCVWDADLIVLEPWPLTNPNSTQCYVAPLQEKYLSDRHQEAYDSSTRHILKMEPTQPCKGGTWIAHHMVFNKGVLCQMLDLIETNLGTDCAEAWPLKILGIAEGFERVSEYVLYGTYASQSVLRAHPYQTYGARGLRLYGREEALAKGRDSNEFLIESLNAESKPLTGYSYQRVAGEVAPLHLTHLQMEHV
;
A
#
# COMPACT_ATOMS: atom_id res chain seq x y z
N MET A 1 -56.43 29.30 7.83
CA MET A 1 -55.01 29.66 8.05
C MET A 1 -54.06 29.13 6.97
N VAL A 2 -54.14 27.88 6.49
CA VAL A 2 -53.29 27.42 5.36
C VAL A 2 -53.81 27.92 3.99
N GLU A 3 -55.13 28.04 3.79
CA GLU A 3 -55.69 28.56 2.52
C GLU A 3 -55.53 30.08 2.35
N GLU A 4 -55.57 30.87 3.43
CA GLU A 4 -55.36 32.33 3.37
C GLU A 4 -53.90 32.72 3.11
N GLY A 5 -52.94 31.83 3.39
CA GLY A 5 -51.51 32.07 3.11
C GLY A 5 -51.13 31.88 1.63
N PHE A 6 -51.89 31.06 0.88
CA PHE A 6 -51.61 30.81 -0.54
C PHE A 6 -52.27 31.83 -1.47
N ALA A 7 -53.39 32.44 -1.06
CA ALA A 7 -54.09 33.46 -1.86
C ALA A 7 -53.37 34.83 -1.89
N ALA A 8 -52.32 35.02 -1.08
CA ALA A 8 -51.54 36.25 -0.98
C ALA A 8 -50.15 36.17 -1.64
N LEU A 9 -49.85 35.11 -2.39
CA LEU A 9 -48.59 35.03 -3.15
C LEU A 9 -48.67 35.98 -4.35
N ASP A 10 -48.05 37.15 -4.18
CA ASP A 10 -47.78 38.13 -5.23
C ASP A 10 -47.28 37.42 -6.51
N PRO A 11 -47.85 37.68 -7.71
CA PRO A 11 -47.33 37.15 -8.97
C PRO A 11 -45.80 37.29 -9.12
N ASP A 12 -45.21 38.33 -8.55
CA ASP A 12 -43.75 38.54 -8.53
C ASP A 12 -43.02 37.50 -7.67
N SER A 13 -43.65 36.95 -6.63
CA SER A 13 -43.10 35.86 -5.81
C SER A 13 -43.01 34.53 -6.56
N VAL A 14 -43.99 34.24 -7.43
CA VAL A 14 -43.97 33.05 -8.30
C VAL A 14 -42.91 33.21 -9.39
N GLY A 15 -42.78 34.41 -9.96
CA GLY A 15 -41.70 34.75 -10.89
C GLY A 15 -40.31 34.59 -10.26
N GLN A 16 -40.11 35.10 -9.04
CA GLN A 16 -38.87 34.90 -8.29
C GLN A 16 -38.62 33.42 -7.97
N MET A 17 -39.63 32.67 -7.54
CA MET A 17 -39.50 31.23 -7.28
C MET A 17 -39.07 30.47 -8.55
N MET A 18 -39.71 30.73 -9.69
CA MET A 18 -39.35 30.14 -10.99
C MET A 18 -37.94 30.53 -11.43
N TRP A 19 -37.53 31.77 -11.18
CA TRP A 19 -36.17 32.25 -11.43
C TRP A 19 -35.12 31.55 -10.57
N HIS A 20 -35.39 31.34 -9.29
CA HIS A 20 -34.52 30.60 -8.37
C HIS A 20 -34.42 29.11 -8.75
N ILE A 21 -35.54 28.49 -9.16
CA ILE A 21 -35.55 27.13 -9.73
C ILE A 21 -34.69 27.09 -11.01
N GLY A 22 -34.82 28.08 -11.90
CA GLY A 22 -34.00 28.20 -13.10
C GLY A 22 -32.49 28.25 -12.80
N LYS A 23 -32.08 29.05 -11.80
CA LYS A 23 -30.68 29.10 -11.34
C LYS A 23 -30.18 27.76 -10.76
N ALA A 24 -31.03 27.07 -10.00
CA ALA A 24 -30.71 25.75 -9.46
C ALA A 24 -30.49 24.71 -10.59
N VAL A 25 -31.35 24.75 -11.62
CA VAL A 25 -31.22 23.88 -12.81
C VAL A 25 -29.95 24.19 -13.60
N VAL A 26 -29.65 25.47 -13.84
CA VAL A 26 -28.42 25.88 -14.54
C VAL A 26 -27.18 25.44 -13.77
N THR A 27 -27.20 25.56 -12.44
CA THR A 27 -26.11 25.05 -11.60
C THR A 27 -25.93 23.55 -11.78
N ALA A 28 -27.00 22.78 -11.63
CA ALA A 28 -26.95 21.33 -11.78
C ALA A 28 -26.39 20.94 -13.17
N ALA A 29 -26.74 21.69 -14.21
CA ALA A 29 -26.19 21.53 -15.54
C ALA A 29 -24.68 21.86 -15.62
N VAL A 30 -24.20 22.92 -14.99
CA VAL A 30 -22.75 23.25 -14.95
C VAL A 30 -21.96 22.15 -14.23
N ILE A 31 -22.45 21.66 -13.09
CA ILE A 31 -21.83 20.53 -12.36
C ILE A 31 -21.74 19.32 -13.28
N LEU A 32 -22.86 18.97 -13.92
CA LEU A 32 -22.94 17.84 -14.83
C LEU A 32 -21.96 17.99 -16.00
N ILE A 33 -21.88 19.17 -16.62
CA ILE A 33 -20.98 19.45 -17.75
C ILE A 33 -19.50 19.35 -17.33
N MET A 34 -19.12 19.94 -16.19
CA MET A 34 -17.73 19.83 -15.70
C MET A 34 -17.34 18.38 -15.42
N MET A 35 -18.24 17.61 -14.79
CA MET A 35 -18.00 16.20 -14.46
C MET A 35 -17.94 15.33 -15.71
N LEU A 36 -18.85 15.53 -16.66
CA LEU A 36 -18.84 14.82 -17.95
C LEU A 36 -17.62 15.20 -18.80
N GLY A 37 -17.19 16.46 -18.78
CA GLY A 37 -15.97 16.92 -19.46
C GLY A 37 -14.71 16.26 -18.90
N LEU A 38 -14.58 16.17 -17.57
CA LEU A 38 -13.48 15.48 -16.91
C LEU A 38 -13.48 13.97 -17.22
N ALA A 39 -14.65 13.34 -17.21
CA ALA A 39 -14.80 11.92 -17.56
C ALA A 39 -14.46 11.65 -19.04
N ALA A 40 -14.95 12.49 -19.97
CA ALA A 40 -14.74 12.35 -21.41
C ALA A 40 -13.29 12.59 -21.83
N PHE A 41 -12.65 13.66 -21.32
CA PHE A 41 -11.25 13.97 -21.58
C PHE A 41 -10.33 12.79 -21.21
N LYS A 42 -10.71 12.03 -20.19
CA LYS A 42 -9.90 10.93 -19.67
C LYS A 42 -10.21 9.58 -20.29
N GLY A 43 -11.48 9.27 -20.57
CA GLY A 43 -11.84 8.10 -21.39
C GLY A 43 -11.02 8.07 -22.68
N HIS A 44 -10.80 9.24 -23.28
CA HIS A 44 -10.00 9.40 -24.49
C HIS A 44 -8.48 9.19 -24.31
N LYS A 45 -7.92 9.48 -23.12
CA LYS A 45 -6.50 9.26 -22.78
C LYS A 45 -6.22 7.82 -22.34
N SER A 46 -7.14 7.19 -21.62
CA SER A 46 -6.98 5.80 -21.15
C SER A 46 -7.02 4.81 -22.32
N VAL A 47 -7.80 5.10 -23.36
CA VAL A 47 -7.83 4.32 -24.62
C VAL A 47 -6.52 4.46 -25.42
N ARG A 48 -5.82 5.61 -25.33
CA ARG A 48 -4.57 5.84 -26.07
C ARG A 48 -3.31 5.26 -25.41
N LEU A 49 -3.33 4.93 -24.12
CA LEU A 49 -2.15 4.49 -23.37
C LEU A 49 -1.88 2.98 -23.40
N GLY A 50 -2.66 2.19 -24.15
CA GLY A 50 -2.31 0.81 -24.52
C GLY A 50 -2.09 -0.19 -23.37
N LYS A 51 -2.35 0.17 -22.11
CA LYS A 51 -2.33 -0.76 -20.99
C LYS A 51 -3.64 -1.53 -20.94
N ALA A 52 -3.67 -2.67 -21.62
CA ALA A 52 -4.72 -3.68 -21.49
C ALA A 52 -4.83 -4.07 -20.01
N GLY A 53 -5.96 -3.79 -19.36
CA GLY A 53 -6.23 -4.30 -18.01
C GLY A 53 -7.25 -3.56 -17.15
N SER A 54 -7.57 -2.28 -17.39
CA SER A 54 -8.56 -1.59 -16.53
C SER A 54 -9.45 -0.60 -17.29
N SER A 55 -10.31 -1.09 -18.18
CA SER A 55 -11.41 -0.26 -18.67
C SER A 55 -12.52 -0.22 -17.60
N VAL A 56 -12.36 0.64 -16.60
CA VAL A 56 -13.49 1.00 -15.73
C VAL A 56 -14.56 1.62 -16.63
N SER A 57 -15.71 0.96 -16.75
CA SER A 57 -16.81 1.40 -17.60
C SER A 57 -17.22 2.83 -17.28
N LEU A 58 -17.52 3.64 -18.30
CA LEU A 58 -18.10 4.98 -18.14
C LEU A 58 -19.33 4.96 -17.21
N HIS A 59 -20.06 3.85 -17.19
CA HIS A 59 -21.17 3.63 -16.28
C HIS A 59 -20.73 3.76 -14.82
N VAL A 60 -19.65 3.09 -14.41
CA VAL A 60 -19.10 3.12 -13.03
C VAL A 60 -18.69 4.55 -12.65
N TRP A 61 -18.16 5.31 -13.60
CA TRP A 61 -17.80 6.71 -13.37
C TRP A 61 -19.02 7.60 -13.12
N VAL A 62 -20.05 7.46 -13.94
CA VAL A 62 -21.29 8.24 -13.80
C VAL A 62 -22.05 7.82 -12.54
N THR A 63 -22.09 6.52 -12.22
CA THR A 63 -22.81 5.99 -11.05
C THR A 63 -22.16 6.40 -9.73
N LEU A 64 -20.83 6.48 -9.68
CA LEU A 64 -20.10 6.81 -8.45
C LEU A 64 -19.89 8.30 -8.24
N LEU A 65 -19.51 9.04 -9.29
CA LEU A 65 -19.03 10.41 -9.13
C LEU A 65 -20.18 11.43 -9.07
N LEU A 66 -21.22 11.24 -9.88
CA LEU A 66 -22.27 12.25 -10.01
C LEU A 66 -23.17 12.34 -8.77
N PRO A 67 -23.75 11.24 -8.24
CA PRO A 67 -24.53 11.32 -7.00
C PRO A 67 -23.70 11.87 -5.84
N ASN A 68 -22.42 11.52 -5.82
CA ASN A 68 -21.52 11.98 -4.78
C ASN A 68 -21.25 13.48 -4.86
N ALA A 69 -20.98 14.02 -6.04
CA ALA A 69 -20.83 15.47 -6.22
C ALA A 69 -22.10 16.22 -5.83
N VAL A 70 -23.29 15.72 -6.20
CA VAL A 70 -24.57 16.33 -5.83
C VAL A 70 -24.79 16.32 -4.32
N MET A 71 -24.53 15.19 -3.66
CA MET A 71 -24.65 15.05 -2.21
C MET A 71 -23.71 16.03 -1.47
N HIS A 72 -22.46 16.12 -1.92
CA HIS A 72 -21.49 17.07 -1.36
C HIS A 72 -21.81 18.53 -1.70
N ALA A 73 -22.47 18.81 -2.82
CA ALA A 73 -22.97 20.15 -3.13
C ALA A 73 -24.10 20.56 -2.16
N CYS A 74 -25.01 19.64 -1.82
CA CYS A 74 -26.07 19.92 -0.84
C CYS A 74 -25.49 20.23 0.55
N GLY A 75 -24.53 19.43 1.03
CA GLY A 75 -23.83 19.70 2.28
C GLY A 75 -23.00 20.99 2.21
N GLY A 76 -22.30 21.20 1.09
CA GLY A 76 -21.50 22.40 0.85
C GLY A 76 -22.32 23.68 0.86
N LEU A 77 -23.55 23.65 0.34
CA LEU A 77 -24.45 24.81 0.37
C LEU A 77 -24.77 25.20 1.81
N LEU A 78 -25.07 24.22 2.69
CA LEU A 78 -25.30 24.52 4.10
C LEU A 78 -24.05 25.07 4.78
N ILE A 79 -22.87 24.50 4.53
CA ILE A 79 -21.63 24.96 5.18
C ILE A 79 -21.22 26.36 4.69
N VAL A 80 -21.36 26.63 3.40
CA VAL A 80 -20.92 27.90 2.79
C VAL A 80 -21.96 29.00 3.01
N ALA A 81 -23.24 28.70 2.84
CA ALA A 81 -24.29 29.72 2.89
C ALA A 81 -24.86 29.98 4.29
N ALA A 82 -24.91 28.98 5.17
CA ALA A 82 -25.52 29.15 6.49
C ALA A 82 -24.82 30.22 7.35
N PRO A 83 -23.47 30.29 7.41
CA PRO A 83 -22.81 31.35 8.17
C PRO A 83 -23.21 32.75 7.68
N GLN A 84 -23.30 32.94 6.36
CA GLN A 84 -23.71 34.21 5.78
C GLN A 84 -25.15 34.56 6.12
N TYR A 85 -26.07 33.59 5.98
CA TYR A 85 -27.47 33.77 6.33
C TYR A 85 -27.65 34.11 7.81
N ILE A 86 -26.99 33.37 8.70
CA ILE A 86 -27.13 33.52 10.15
C ILE A 86 -26.62 34.88 10.62
N VAL A 87 -25.45 35.31 10.13
CA VAL A 87 -24.85 36.60 10.49
C VAL A 87 -25.67 37.75 9.90
N SER A 88 -26.01 37.70 8.60
CA SER A 88 -26.82 38.76 7.96
C SER A 88 -28.23 38.89 8.52
N ALA A 89 -28.84 37.79 8.95
CA ALA A 89 -30.16 37.78 9.58
C ALA A 89 -30.11 38.13 11.09
N GLY A 90 -28.94 38.42 11.66
CA GLY A 90 -28.77 38.75 13.07
C GLY A 90 -29.10 37.61 14.03
N MET A 91 -29.04 36.36 13.58
CA MET A 91 -29.49 35.18 14.34
C MET A 91 -28.39 34.62 15.26
N GLY A 92 -27.82 35.46 16.13
CA GLY A 92 -26.79 35.05 17.11
C GLY A 92 -25.37 34.93 16.56
N GLY A 93 -25.12 35.52 15.39
CA GLY A 93 -23.77 35.76 14.82
C GLY A 93 -22.93 34.50 14.62
N ALA A 94 -21.61 34.64 14.79
CA ALA A 94 -20.64 33.57 14.60
C ALA A 94 -20.88 32.32 15.46
N GLY A 95 -21.39 32.48 16.69
CA GLY A 95 -21.68 31.37 17.60
C GLY A 95 -22.76 30.45 17.05
N SER A 96 -23.86 31.02 16.57
CA SER A 96 -24.94 30.28 15.92
C SER A 96 -24.50 29.65 14.60
N ALA A 97 -23.67 30.33 13.81
CA ALA A 97 -23.09 29.77 12.59
C ALA A 97 -22.24 28.52 12.90
N GLY A 98 -21.42 28.60 13.96
CA GLY A 98 -20.66 27.48 14.48
C GLY A 98 -21.53 26.31 14.96
N LEU A 99 -22.66 26.60 15.61
CA LEU A 99 -23.61 25.58 16.07
C LEU A 99 -24.24 24.81 14.90
N VAL A 100 -24.67 25.49 13.84
CA VAL A 100 -25.26 24.87 12.66
C VAL A 100 -24.24 24.00 11.92
N ALA A 101 -23.04 24.53 11.65
CA ALA A 101 -21.98 23.78 11.00
C ALA A 101 -21.48 22.61 11.87
N GLY A 102 -21.34 22.80 13.18
CA GLY A 102 -20.98 21.73 14.11
C GLY A 102 -22.04 20.62 14.18
N SER A 103 -23.32 20.96 14.03
CA SER A 103 -24.41 19.99 13.96
C SER A 103 -24.36 19.16 12.67
N PHE A 104 -23.97 19.77 11.54
CA PHE A 104 -23.65 19.02 10.32
C PHE A 104 -22.53 18.01 10.56
N GLY A 105 -21.44 18.43 11.21
CA GLY A 105 -20.37 17.52 11.64
C GLY A 105 -20.86 16.39 12.55
N LEU A 106 -21.80 16.67 13.46
CA LEU A 106 -22.32 15.68 14.39
C LEU A 106 -23.10 14.60 13.65
N GLY A 107 -23.87 15.01 12.63
CA GLY A 107 -24.51 14.11 11.68
C GLY A 107 -23.51 13.17 11.00
N LEU A 108 -22.39 13.71 10.51
CA LEU A 108 -21.32 12.91 9.88
C LEU A 108 -20.72 11.87 10.86
N VAL A 109 -20.40 12.31 12.08
CA VAL A 109 -19.83 11.43 13.12
C VAL A 109 -20.82 10.32 13.51
N PHE A 110 -22.09 10.67 13.74
CA PHE A 110 -23.13 9.71 14.09
C PHE A 110 -23.36 8.69 12.98
N ALA A 111 -23.46 9.15 11.72
CA ALA A 111 -23.57 8.26 10.57
C ALA A 111 -22.36 7.32 10.47
N ASN A 112 -21.12 7.78 10.65
CA ASN A 112 -19.95 6.90 10.62
C ASN A 112 -20.00 5.78 11.68
N LEU A 113 -20.53 6.07 12.88
CA LEU A 113 -20.69 5.07 13.95
C LEU A 113 -21.74 4.01 13.60
N VAL A 114 -22.87 4.42 13.02
CA VAL A 114 -24.00 3.52 12.73
C VAL A 114 -23.83 2.82 11.37
N ALA A 115 -23.20 3.48 10.40
CA ALA A 115 -23.14 3.03 9.01
C ALA A 115 -22.42 1.69 8.83
N PHE A 116 -21.49 1.32 9.72
CA PHE A 116 -20.85 0.00 9.65
C PHE A 116 -21.82 -1.13 10.04
N LYS A 117 -22.61 -0.90 11.10
CA LYS A 117 -23.65 -1.84 11.51
C LYS A 117 -24.76 -1.92 10.46
N LEU A 118 -25.15 -0.77 9.90
CA LEU A 118 -26.08 -0.71 8.77
C LEU A 118 -25.52 -1.43 7.54
N GLY A 119 -24.25 -1.24 7.18
CA GLY A 119 -23.62 -1.89 6.03
C GLY A 119 -23.48 -3.41 6.16
N SER A 120 -23.59 -3.95 7.38
CA SER A 120 -23.69 -5.41 7.60
C SER A 120 -25.09 -5.98 7.40
N VAL A 121 -26.12 -5.12 7.36
CA VAL A 121 -27.54 -5.52 7.29
C VAL A 121 -28.20 -5.06 5.99
N LEU A 122 -27.82 -3.89 5.49
CA LEU A 122 -28.40 -3.25 4.31
C LEU A 122 -27.42 -3.29 3.15
N HIS A 123 -27.96 -3.55 1.97
CA HIS A 123 -27.22 -3.37 0.73
C HIS A 123 -26.84 -1.89 0.53
N PRO A 124 -25.66 -1.58 -0.03
CA PRO A 124 -25.25 -0.21 -0.36
C PRO A 124 -26.30 0.69 -1.03
N TRP A 125 -27.15 0.18 -1.94
CA TRP A 125 -28.17 1.02 -2.59
C TRP A 125 -29.29 1.43 -1.62
N LEU A 126 -29.69 0.55 -0.69
CA LEU A 126 -30.66 0.88 0.35
C LEU A 126 -30.10 1.97 1.26
N MET A 127 -28.81 1.92 1.59
CA MET A 127 -28.16 2.97 2.36
C MET A 127 -28.21 4.33 1.63
N CYS A 128 -28.04 4.37 0.30
CA CYS A 128 -28.20 5.59 -0.49
C CYS A 128 -29.64 6.10 -0.50
N ILE A 129 -30.65 5.22 -0.53
CA ILE A 129 -32.07 5.62 -0.42
C ILE A 129 -32.34 6.23 0.96
N VAL A 130 -31.89 5.56 2.03
CA VAL A 130 -32.01 6.08 3.40
C VAL A 130 -31.32 7.44 3.53
N ALA A 131 -30.14 7.61 2.92
CA ALA A 131 -29.45 8.89 2.88
C ALA A 131 -30.29 9.96 2.16
N ALA A 132 -30.82 9.67 0.98
CA ALA A 132 -31.67 10.59 0.22
C ALA A 132 -32.91 11.03 1.02
N SER A 133 -33.64 10.07 1.60
CA SER A 133 -34.84 10.33 2.39
C SER A 133 -34.54 11.14 3.65
N THR A 134 -33.44 10.83 4.34
CA THR A 134 -33.04 11.56 5.56
C THR A 134 -32.63 12.99 5.25
N GLY A 135 -31.87 13.20 4.17
CA GLY A 135 -31.48 14.53 3.72
C GLY A 135 -32.67 15.37 3.28
N LEU A 136 -33.60 14.79 2.51
CA LEU A 136 -34.84 15.47 2.10
C LEU A 136 -35.70 15.86 3.31
N MET A 137 -35.84 14.95 4.29
CA MET A 137 -36.55 15.25 5.53
C MET A 137 -35.87 16.39 6.31
N GLY A 138 -34.54 16.41 6.35
CA GLY A 138 -33.79 17.52 6.92
C GLY A 138 -34.11 18.86 6.27
N VAL A 139 -34.13 18.91 4.93
CA VAL A 139 -34.47 20.14 4.22
C VAL A 139 -35.92 20.56 4.45
N VAL A 140 -36.87 19.62 4.43
CA VAL A 140 -38.29 19.92 4.66
C VAL A 140 -38.48 20.46 6.08
N LEU A 141 -37.90 19.81 7.09
CA LEU A 141 -37.98 20.26 8.48
C LEU A 141 -37.34 21.64 8.69
N GLY A 142 -36.23 21.93 7.99
CA GLY A 142 -35.66 23.27 7.94
C GLY A 142 -36.64 24.26 7.33
N GLY A 143 -37.09 24.02 6.09
CA GLY A 143 -37.92 24.95 5.33
C GLY A 143 -39.31 25.24 5.92
N VAL A 144 -39.90 24.29 6.67
CA VAL A 144 -41.23 24.42 7.27
C VAL A 144 -41.24 25.36 8.49
N LEU A 145 -40.11 25.50 9.20
CA LEU A 145 -40.02 26.35 10.39
C LEU A 145 -39.73 27.80 10.00
N THR A 146 -40.78 28.54 9.66
CA THR A 146 -40.67 29.92 9.15
C THR A 146 -40.56 30.99 10.24
N GLU A 147 -40.82 30.66 11.51
CA GLU A 147 -40.76 31.62 12.61
C GLU A 147 -39.29 31.95 12.97
N PRO A 148 -38.89 33.24 13.09
CA PRO A 148 -37.48 33.63 13.22
C PRO A 148 -36.70 32.92 14.34
N GLN A 149 -37.33 32.70 15.49
CA GLN A 149 -36.71 31.99 16.62
C GLN A 149 -36.57 30.48 16.36
N LEU A 150 -37.50 29.88 15.61
CA LEU A 150 -37.47 28.47 15.24
C LEU A 150 -36.57 28.20 14.02
N ARG A 151 -36.27 29.20 13.19
CA ARG A 151 -35.39 29.05 12.01
C ARG A 151 -34.01 28.54 12.36
N LEU A 152 -33.40 29.04 13.44
CA LEU A 152 -32.07 28.59 13.85
C LEU A 152 -32.10 27.12 14.28
N TYR A 153 -33.09 26.72 15.08
CA TYR A 153 -33.25 25.32 15.49
C TYR A 153 -33.57 24.40 14.31
N GLY A 154 -34.44 24.84 13.40
CA GLY A 154 -34.75 24.14 12.16
C GLY A 154 -33.52 23.95 11.27
N LEU A 155 -32.72 25.01 11.09
CA LEU A 155 -31.48 24.95 10.31
C LEU A 155 -30.43 24.04 10.97
N THR A 156 -30.33 24.07 12.30
CA THR A 156 -29.45 23.18 13.08
C THR A 156 -29.84 21.71 12.91
N GLY A 157 -31.13 21.39 13.04
CA GLY A 157 -31.65 20.04 12.83
C GLY A 157 -31.49 19.56 11.39
N ALA A 158 -31.79 20.44 10.42
CA ALA A 158 -31.58 20.19 9.00
C ALA A 158 -30.11 19.88 8.70
N ALA A 159 -29.19 20.70 9.22
CA ALA A 159 -27.75 20.50 9.07
C ALA A 159 -27.31 19.13 9.60
N GLY A 160 -27.79 18.73 10.79
CA GLY A 160 -27.50 17.40 11.35
C GLY A 160 -28.01 16.24 10.48
N LEU A 161 -29.22 16.34 9.94
CA LEU A 161 -29.80 15.30 9.07
C LEU A 161 -29.09 15.22 7.70
N VAL A 162 -28.72 16.37 7.13
CA VAL A 162 -27.93 16.42 5.87
C VAL A 162 -26.53 15.87 6.10
N GLY A 163 -25.88 16.20 7.21
CA GLY A 163 -24.59 15.62 7.58
C GLY A 163 -24.68 14.10 7.72
N PHE A 164 -25.72 13.60 8.38
CA PHE A 164 -25.97 12.16 8.49
C PHE A 164 -26.16 11.50 7.11
N ALA A 165 -26.99 12.08 6.26
CA ALA A 165 -27.22 11.60 4.90
C ALA A 165 -25.93 11.54 4.08
N GLN A 166 -25.11 12.60 4.14
CA GLN A 166 -23.85 12.67 3.40
C GLN A 166 -22.87 11.57 3.82
N SER A 167 -22.66 11.36 5.14
CA SER A 167 -21.76 10.30 5.60
C SER A 167 -22.30 8.91 5.27
N LEU A 168 -23.61 8.68 5.41
CA LEU A 168 -24.21 7.40 5.04
C LEU A 168 -23.99 7.08 3.55
N HIS A 169 -24.14 8.07 2.67
CA HIS A 169 -23.82 7.93 1.25
C HIS A 169 -22.33 7.60 1.02
N VAL A 170 -21.41 8.30 1.67
CA VAL A 170 -19.96 8.06 1.54
C VAL A 170 -19.60 6.62 1.95
N VAL A 171 -20.22 6.10 3.02
CA VAL A 171 -20.00 4.73 3.47
C VAL A 171 -20.59 3.73 2.46
N ALA A 172 -21.83 3.92 2.04
CA ALA A 172 -22.49 3.08 1.03
C ALA A 172 -21.67 2.98 -0.26
N ARG A 173 -21.18 4.12 -0.73
CA ARG A 173 -20.30 4.25 -1.89
C ARG A 173 -18.98 3.50 -1.70
N THR A 174 -18.39 3.55 -0.51
CA THR A 174 -17.15 2.82 -0.22
C THR A 174 -17.36 1.31 -0.35
N PHE A 175 -18.47 0.78 0.16
CA PHE A 175 -18.82 -0.63 0.01
C PHE A 175 -19.01 -1.00 -1.46
N TYR A 176 -19.78 -0.20 -2.20
CA TYR A 176 -19.98 -0.42 -3.64
C TYR A 176 -18.67 -0.38 -4.44
N GLN A 177 -17.78 0.57 -4.13
CA GLN A 177 -16.46 0.65 -4.77
C GLN A 177 -15.61 -0.58 -4.48
N ALA A 178 -15.67 -1.12 -3.26
CA ALA A 178 -14.93 -2.31 -2.88
C ALA A 178 -15.45 -3.57 -3.61
N GLU A 179 -16.75 -3.63 -3.92
CA GLU A 179 -17.38 -4.74 -4.65
C GLU A 179 -17.10 -4.68 -6.17
N GLU A 180 -17.24 -3.50 -6.78
CA GLU A 180 -17.22 -3.33 -8.24
C GLU A 180 -15.82 -3.04 -8.81
N VAL A 181 -14.91 -2.48 -8.02
CA VAL A 181 -13.57 -2.10 -8.49
C VAL A 181 -12.55 -3.06 -7.89
N ARG A 182 -12.31 -4.18 -8.59
CA ARG A 182 -11.26 -5.16 -8.21
C ARG A 182 -9.86 -4.60 -8.45
N ASP A 183 -9.63 -3.98 -9.60
CA ASP A 183 -8.34 -3.40 -9.99
C ASP A 183 -8.40 -1.87 -10.08
N GLY A 184 -7.35 -1.19 -9.60
CA GLY A 184 -7.25 0.28 -9.66
C GLY A 184 -8.02 1.04 -8.56
N GLN A 185 -8.29 0.41 -7.42
CA GLN A 185 -9.03 1.04 -6.30
C GLN A 185 -8.48 2.40 -5.85
N ALA A 186 -7.15 2.53 -5.73
CA ALA A 186 -6.51 3.78 -5.32
C ALA A 186 -6.83 4.94 -6.29
N PHE A 187 -6.86 4.63 -7.58
CA PHE A 187 -7.17 5.60 -8.63
C PHE A 187 -8.63 6.01 -8.60
N VAL A 188 -9.56 5.05 -8.54
CA VAL A 188 -11.00 5.37 -8.43
C VAL A 188 -11.27 6.15 -7.13
N SER A 189 -10.60 5.78 -6.03
CA SER A 189 -10.72 6.48 -4.75
C SER A 189 -10.27 7.94 -4.84
N GLY A 190 -9.19 8.22 -5.59
CA GLY A 190 -8.72 9.58 -5.84
C GLY A 190 -9.76 10.44 -6.58
N TRP A 191 -10.41 9.91 -7.61
CA TRP A 191 -11.47 10.63 -8.35
C TRP A 191 -12.75 10.82 -7.55
N VAL A 192 -13.10 9.79 -6.79
CA VAL A 192 -14.19 9.85 -5.85
C VAL A 192 -13.93 10.97 -4.82
N SER A 193 -12.70 11.09 -4.31
CA SER A 193 -12.31 12.24 -3.47
C SER A 193 -12.38 13.58 -4.22
N ALA A 194 -11.96 13.62 -5.48
CA ALA A 194 -12.07 14.82 -6.32
C ALA A 194 -13.53 15.27 -6.49
N SER A 195 -14.48 14.33 -6.63
CA SER A 195 -15.89 14.67 -6.75
C SER A 195 -16.48 15.28 -5.48
N ASN A 196 -15.91 15.00 -4.29
CA ASN A 196 -16.27 15.72 -3.06
C ASN A 196 -15.90 17.22 -3.18
N ILE A 197 -14.68 17.50 -3.67
CA ILE A 197 -14.19 18.87 -3.87
C ILE A 197 -15.04 19.59 -4.91
N VAL A 198 -15.35 18.92 -6.02
CA VAL A 198 -16.23 19.49 -7.06
C VAL A 198 -17.61 19.81 -6.53
N GLY A 199 -18.20 18.94 -5.69
CA GLY A 199 -19.49 19.21 -5.06
C GLY A 199 -19.47 20.49 -4.21
N ILE A 200 -18.48 20.63 -3.33
CA ILE A 200 -18.34 21.82 -2.47
C ILE A 200 -18.02 23.07 -3.30
N ALA A 201 -17.16 22.96 -4.31
CA ALA A 201 -16.86 24.05 -5.22
C ALA A 201 -18.12 24.51 -5.95
N ALA A 202 -18.92 23.57 -6.44
CA ALA A 202 -20.17 23.90 -7.09
C ALA A 202 -21.14 24.61 -6.16
N ALA A 203 -21.26 24.17 -4.91
CA ALA A 203 -22.04 24.86 -3.90
C ALA A 203 -21.58 26.31 -3.71
N ALA A 204 -20.27 26.54 -3.57
CA ALA A 204 -19.71 27.87 -3.47
C ALA A 204 -20.00 28.72 -4.73
N PHE A 205 -19.88 28.13 -5.92
CA PHE A 205 -20.23 28.79 -7.17
C PHE A 205 -21.71 29.18 -7.24
N VAL A 206 -22.64 28.36 -6.74
CA VAL A 206 -24.07 28.72 -6.63
C VAL A 206 -24.26 29.96 -5.77
N THR A 207 -23.61 30.00 -4.62
CA THR A 207 -23.71 31.13 -3.70
C THR A 207 -23.20 32.43 -4.33
N SER A 208 -22.40 32.36 -5.39
CA SER A 208 -22.01 33.52 -6.19
C SER A 208 -23.18 34.17 -6.96
N PHE A 209 -24.21 33.40 -7.33
CA PHE A 209 -25.32 33.84 -8.18
C PHE A 209 -26.68 33.87 -7.49
N VAL A 210 -26.82 33.14 -6.38
CA VAL A 210 -28.04 33.07 -5.61
C VAL A 210 -27.83 33.81 -4.30
N ASP A 211 -28.70 34.76 -4.02
CA ASP A 211 -28.73 35.40 -2.73
C ASP A 211 -29.22 34.42 -1.66
N CYS A 212 -28.27 33.85 -0.94
CA CYS A 212 -28.53 32.91 0.14
C CYS A 212 -28.84 33.60 1.48
N THR A 213 -28.92 34.93 1.52
CA THR A 213 -29.47 35.65 2.69
C THR A 213 -31.00 35.47 2.80
N VAL A 214 -31.63 34.94 1.76
CA VAL A 214 -33.05 34.58 1.75
C VAL A 214 -33.21 33.10 2.11
N TYR A 215 -33.79 32.83 3.29
CA TYR A 215 -33.97 31.47 3.85
C TYR A 215 -34.61 30.47 2.89
N THR A 216 -35.65 30.91 2.17
CA THR A 216 -36.39 30.07 1.23
C THR A 216 -35.48 29.61 0.08
N ASN A 217 -34.57 30.45 -0.40
CA ASN A 217 -33.62 30.07 -1.45
C ASN A 217 -32.67 28.98 -1.00
N LEU A 218 -32.19 29.05 0.25
CA LEU A 218 -31.33 28.00 0.82
C LEU A 218 -32.08 26.65 0.93
N GLY A 219 -33.32 26.69 1.40
CA GLY A 219 -34.19 25.51 1.48
C GLY A 219 -34.47 24.89 0.10
N PHE A 220 -34.83 25.70 -0.90
CA PHE A 220 -35.10 25.23 -2.26
C PHE A 220 -33.87 24.64 -2.94
N LEU A 221 -32.69 25.26 -2.79
CA LEU A 221 -31.45 24.76 -3.38
C LEU A 221 -31.05 23.40 -2.79
N CYS A 222 -31.10 23.26 -1.47
CA CYS A 222 -30.79 21.99 -0.81
C CYS A 222 -31.83 20.92 -1.19
N GLY A 223 -33.12 21.27 -1.20
CA GLY A 223 -34.22 20.35 -1.49
C GLY A 223 -34.20 19.85 -2.93
N GLY A 224 -33.97 20.75 -3.88
CA GLY A 224 -33.80 20.41 -5.29
C GLY A 224 -32.59 19.50 -5.52
N GLY A 225 -31.47 19.75 -4.82
CA GLY A 225 -30.30 18.89 -4.87
C GLY A 225 -30.55 17.47 -4.35
N PHE A 226 -31.27 17.32 -3.23
CA PHE A 226 -31.64 16.00 -2.70
C PHE A 226 -32.64 15.26 -3.59
N LEU A 227 -33.59 15.96 -4.22
CA LEU A 227 -34.49 15.36 -5.20
C LEU A 227 -33.73 14.87 -6.44
N LEU A 228 -32.77 15.67 -6.93
CA LEU A 228 -31.88 15.26 -8.01
C LEU A 228 -31.05 14.04 -7.61
N TYR A 229 -30.49 14.03 -6.40
CA TYR A 229 -29.75 12.90 -5.86
C TYR A 229 -30.61 11.63 -5.80
N ALA A 230 -31.83 11.73 -5.25
CA ALA A 230 -32.77 10.62 -5.18
C ALA A 230 -33.12 10.09 -6.58
N GLY A 231 -33.38 10.98 -7.54
CA GLY A 231 -33.65 10.63 -8.94
C GLY A 231 -32.46 9.92 -9.60
N LEU A 232 -31.23 10.40 -9.37
CA LEU A 232 -30.03 9.73 -9.85
C LEU A 232 -29.89 8.34 -9.26
N ILE A 233 -30.00 8.17 -7.94
CA ILE A 233 -29.91 6.86 -7.29
C ILE A 233 -30.97 5.90 -7.84
N LEU A 234 -32.22 6.36 -8.03
CA LEU A 234 -33.29 5.56 -8.62
C LEU A 234 -32.96 5.09 -10.04
N LEU A 235 -32.50 6.01 -10.91
CA LEU A 235 -32.07 5.69 -12.27
C LEU A 235 -30.94 4.63 -12.28
N LEU A 236 -29.99 4.75 -11.34
CA LEU A 236 -28.88 3.81 -11.20
C LEU A 236 -29.34 2.43 -10.71
N THR A 237 -30.25 2.37 -9.74
CA THR A 237 -30.85 1.11 -9.26
C THR A 237 -31.67 0.42 -10.35
N CYS A 238 -32.41 1.17 -11.17
CA CYS A 238 -33.14 0.62 -12.30
C CYS A 238 -32.19 0.05 -13.37
N SER A 239 -31.09 0.76 -13.68
CA SER A 239 -30.09 0.32 -14.66
C SER A 239 -29.35 -0.95 -14.22
N SER A 240 -28.96 -1.03 -12.96
CA SER A 240 -28.27 -2.21 -12.40
C SER A 240 -29.20 -3.42 -12.29
N ALA A 241 -30.46 -3.23 -11.90
CA ALA A 241 -31.46 -4.31 -11.93
C ALA A 241 -31.71 -4.84 -13.35
N LEU A 242 -31.72 -3.96 -14.35
CA LEU A 242 -31.81 -4.34 -15.77
C LEU A 242 -30.58 -5.12 -16.26
N GLN A 243 -29.37 -4.73 -15.84
CA GLN A 243 -28.14 -5.46 -16.18
C GLN A 243 -28.06 -6.82 -15.48
N GLY A 244 -28.45 -6.90 -14.20
CA GLY A 244 -28.48 -8.16 -13.44
C GLY A 244 -29.40 -9.19 -14.10
N ARG A 245 -30.59 -8.77 -14.57
CA ARG A 245 -31.49 -9.64 -15.35
C ARG A 245 -30.88 -10.07 -16.68
N LYS A 246 -30.13 -9.20 -17.35
CA LYS A 246 -29.47 -9.53 -18.63
C LYS A 246 -28.32 -10.54 -18.44
N MET A 247 -27.53 -10.41 -17.37
CA MET A 247 -26.50 -11.39 -16.99
C MET A 247 -27.10 -12.73 -16.57
N GLN A 248 -28.17 -12.74 -15.77
CA GLN A 248 -28.89 -13.97 -15.42
C GLN A 248 -29.46 -14.65 -16.66
N LYS A 249 -29.99 -13.88 -17.62
CA LYS A 249 -30.48 -14.42 -18.89
C LYS A 249 -29.36 -15.02 -19.74
N LEU A 250 -28.20 -14.35 -19.84
CA LEU A 250 -27.03 -14.87 -20.57
C LEU A 250 -26.43 -16.12 -19.91
N HIS A 251 -26.40 -16.19 -18.57
CA HIS A 251 -25.99 -17.40 -17.86
C HIS A 251 -26.98 -18.55 -18.06
N HIS A 252 -28.28 -18.25 -18.09
CA HIS A 252 -29.31 -19.25 -18.37
C HIS A 252 -29.25 -19.74 -19.83
N GLU A 253 -29.02 -18.85 -20.79
CA GLU A 253 -28.84 -19.18 -22.21
C GLU A 253 -27.51 -19.95 -22.46
N SER A 254 -26.44 -19.61 -21.73
CA SER A 254 -25.16 -20.35 -21.79
C SER A 254 -25.26 -21.73 -21.14
N ALA A 255 -25.98 -21.86 -20.03
CA ALA A 255 -26.24 -23.16 -19.38
C ALA A 255 -27.14 -24.06 -20.25
N GLU A 256 -28.13 -23.49 -20.95
CA GLU A 256 -28.94 -24.23 -21.92
C GLU A 256 -28.14 -24.64 -23.18
N SER A 257 -27.18 -23.82 -23.61
CA SER A 257 -26.28 -24.15 -24.72
C SER A 257 -25.26 -25.24 -24.38
N GLU A 258 -24.79 -25.32 -23.13
CA GLU A 258 -23.90 -26.40 -22.69
C GLU A 258 -24.66 -27.73 -22.49
N ALA A 259 -25.92 -27.67 -22.06
CA ALA A 259 -26.78 -28.84 -21.87
C ALA A 259 -27.20 -29.56 -23.18
N SER A 260 -26.92 -28.99 -24.36
CA SER A 260 -27.27 -29.59 -25.66
C SER A 260 -26.15 -30.39 -26.35
N THR A 261 -25.05 -30.70 -25.67
CA THR A 261 -24.03 -31.62 -26.23
C THR A 261 -24.33 -33.08 -25.83
N PRO A 262 -24.58 -34.00 -26.79
CA PRO A 262 -24.86 -35.40 -26.48
C PRO A 262 -23.56 -36.09 -26.05
N THR A 263 -23.50 -36.54 -24.81
CA THR A 263 -22.39 -37.35 -24.30
C THR A 263 -22.80 -38.82 -24.38
N GLU A 264 -22.22 -39.54 -25.35
CA GLU A 264 -22.15 -41.00 -25.33
C GLU A 264 -21.07 -41.46 -24.33
N ALA A 265 -21.27 -42.67 -23.78
CA ALA A 265 -20.43 -43.39 -22.80
C ALA A 265 -20.62 -42.92 -21.34
N GLU A 266 -20.81 -43.78 -20.34
CA GLU A 266 -20.70 -45.24 -20.28
C GLU A 266 -21.39 -45.71 -18.99
N ASP A 267 -22.09 -46.83 -19.09
CA ASP A 267 -22.55 -47.63 -17.97
C ASP A 267 -21.36 -48.20 -17.20
N LEU A 268 -21.30 -48.04 -15.86
CA LEU A 268 -20.81 -49.11 -14.98
C LEU A 268 -21.19 -48.89 -13.50
N GLU A 269 -22.04 -49.81 -13.04
CA GLU A 269 -22.06 -50.46 -11.73
C GLU A 269 -22.32 -49.67 -10.43
N ALA A 270 -23.56 -49.85 -9.99
CA ALA A 270 -24.04 -49.95 -8.62
C ALA A 270 -23.16 -50.79 -7.67
N ALA A 271 -23.04 -50.34 -6.42
CA ALA A 271 -23.47 -51.09 -5.23
C ALA A 271 -23.03 -50.37 -3.94
N THR A 272 -23.98 -49.86 -3.14
CA THR A 272 -24.18 -50.27 -1.72
C THR A 272 -25.28 -49.44 -1.06
N LEU A 273 -26.24 -50.15 -0.47
CA LEU A 273 -27.38 -49.65 0.31
C LEU A 273 -26.96 -49.30 1.76
N PRO A 274 -27.78 -48.49 2.47
CA PRO A 274 -27.45 -47.94 3.79
C PRO A 274 -28.14 -48.67 4.95
N ALA A 275 -27.56 -48.58 6.15
CA ALA A 275 -28.23 -48.89 7.43
C ALA A 275 -27.52 -48.15 8.60
N PRO A 276 -28.13 -48.00 9.79
CA PRO A 276 -28.95 -46.84 10.13
C PRO A 276 -28.44 -46.07 11.36
N GLN A 277 -28.85 -44.80 11.46
CA GLN A 277 -28.67 -43.96 12.65
C GLN A 277 -29.50 -44.49 13.83
N LYS A 278 -28.87 -44.60 15.01
CA LYS A 278 -29.53 -44.74 16.31
C LYS A 278 -29.01 -43.67 17.26
N GLN A 279 -29.94 -42.86 17.80
CA GLN A 279 -29.76 -41.97 18.93
C GLN A 279 -29.88 -42.75 20.26
N SER A 280 -29.08 -42.39 21.27
CA SER A 280 -29.43 -42.23 22.71
C SER A 280 -28.13 -41.95 23.50
N GLU A 281 -27.96 -40.78 24.09
CA GLU A 281 -28.15 -40.46 25.53
C GLU A 281 -27.11 -41.04 26.53
N ALA A 282 -26.43 -40.09 27.19
CA ALA A 282 -26.01 -39.99 28.60
C ALA A 282 -25.43 -41.20 29.37
N GLY A 283 -24.31 -40.95 30.06
CA GLY A 283 -23.94 -41.71 31.26
C GLY A 283 -22.47 -41.67 31.63
N ALA A 284 -22.16 -41.02 32.74
CA ALA A 284 -20.84 -40.93 33.37
C ALA A 284 -20.29 -42.30 33.82
N HIS A 285 -18.96 -42.48 33.78
CA HIS A 285 -18.19 -43.09 34.87
C HIS A 285 -16.68 -42.88 34.68
N ALA A 286 -16.03 -42.56 35.81
CA ALA A 286 -14.60 -42.35 35.99
C ALA A 286 -13.81 -43.66 35.98
N ALA A 287 -12.53 -43.61 35.58
CA ALA A 287 -11.36 -43.94 36.42
C ALA A 287 -10.07 -44.14 35.59
N THR A 288 -9.02 -43.42 36.03
CA THR A 288 -7.58 -43.79 36.03
C THR A 288 -6.93 -44.43 34.79
N GLN A 289 -5.96 -43.72 34.19
CA GLN A 289 -4.54 -44.14 34.07
C GLN A 289 -3.69 -43.09 33.33
N GLY A 290 -2.44 -42.89 33.80
CA GLY A 290 -1.32 -42.48 32.94
C GLY A 290 -0.88 -41.02 32.95
N THR A 291 -0.21 -40.60 34.02
CA THR A 291 0.56 -39.34 34.11
C THR A 291 1.82 -39.37 33.23
N LEU A 292 1.90 -38.47 32.24
CA LEU A 292 3.15 -38.03 31.61
C LEU A 292 3.43 -36.57 32.04
N PRO A 293 4.66 -36.17 32.37
CA PRO A 293 4.93 -34.83 32.89
C PRO A 293 4.85 -33.80 31.77
N THR A 294 3.80 -32.99 31.76
CA THR A 294 3.71 -31.77 30.95
C THR A 294 4.64 -30.71 31.53
N LEU A 295 5.62 -30.30 30.73
CA LEU A 295 6.44 -29.11 30.96
C LEU A 295 5.53 -27.89 31.22
N PRO A 296 5.88 -26.99 32.15
CA PRO A 296 5.06 -25.82 32.43
C PRO A 296 5.00 -24.93 31.19
N ALA A 297 3.79 -24.76 30.66
CA ALA A 297 3.52 -23.79 29.61
C ALA A 297 3.96 -22.40 30.09
N VAL A 298 4.96 -21.84 29.41
CA VAL A 298 5.38 -20.45 29.61
C VAL A 298 4.17 -19.55 29.34
N PRO A 299 3.81 -18.60 30.23
CA PRO A 299 2.63 -17.78 30.03
C PRO A 299 2.83 -16.87 28.82
N ALA A 300 2.12 -17.15 27.71
CA ALA A 300 2.06 -16.32 26.51
C ALA A 300 1.36 -14.95 26.73
N SER A 301 0.99 -14.60 27.96
CA SER A 301 0.22 -13.39 28.28
C SER A 301 1.06 -12.10 28.29
N SER A 302 2.38 -12.16 28.47
CA SER A 302 3.21 -10.95 28.53
C SER A 302 3.49 -10.34 27.14
N GLN A 303 3.70 -11.15 26.10
CA GLN A 303 3.95 -10.68 24.74
C GLN A 303 2.72 -10.06 24.05
N ASN A 304 1.52 -10.51 24.38
CA ASN A 304 0.29 -9.94 23.81
C ASN A 304 0.00 -8.53 24.35
N SER A 305 0.33 -8.27 25.62
CA SER A 305 0.10 -6.96 26.24
C SER A 305 0.95 -5.84 25.61
N SER A 306 2.23 -6.12 25.31
CA SER A 306 3.15 -5.15 24.70
C SER A 306 2.82 -4.90 23.23
N ARG A 307 2.40 -5.93 22.48
CA ARG A 307 1.90 -5.78 21.10
C ARG A 307 0.64 -4.93 21.04
N LEU A 308 -0.34 -5.16 21.93
CA LEU A 308 -1.57 -4.36 22.00
C LEU A 308 -1.29 -2.89 22.34
N ALA A 309 -0.40 -2.63 23.31
CA ALA A 309 0.00 -1.29 23.68
C ALA A 309 0.68 -0.55 22.52
N TRP A 310 1.60 -1.21 21.80
CA TRP A 310 2.28 -0.61 20.66
C TRP A 310 1.32 -0.28 19.51
N ILE A 311 0.41 -1.21 19.16
CA ILE A 311 -0.61 -0.99 18.13
C ILE A 311 -1.51 0.20 18.51
N SER A 312 -1.87 0.33 19.79
CA SER A 312 -2.70 1.44 20.27
C SER A 312 -1.99 2.79 20.14
N TRP A 313 -0.68 2.85 20.40
CA TRP A 313 0.12 4.07 20.29
C TRP A 313 0.29 4.52 18.84
N GLN A 314 0.57 3.60 17.93
CA GLN A 314 0.69 3.92 16.50
C GLN A 314 -0.65 4.39 15.92
N PHE A 315 -1.76 3.76 16.31
CA PHE A 315 -3.10 4.21 15.92
C PHE A 315 -3.38 5.64 16.41
N ALA A 316 -3.06 5.95 17.67
CA ALA A 316 -3.24 7.29 18.23
C ALA A 316 -2.45 8.36 17.46
N LYS A 317 -1.18 8.07 17.13
CA LYS A 317 -0.34 8.96 16.31
C LYS A 317 -0.94 9.24 14.94
N VAL A 318 -1.38 8.20 14.23
CA VAL A 318 -1.98 8.32 12.90
C VAL A 318 -3.28 9.12 12.97
N CYS A 319 -4.14 8.83 13.95
CA CYS A 319 -5.38 9.57 14.17
C CYS A 319 -5.14 11.05 14.48
N PHE A 320 -4.10 11.36 15.25
CA PHE A 320 -3.71 12.74 15.56
C PHE A 320 -3.32 13.54 14.30
N LEU A 321 -2.50 12.96 13.42
CA LEU A 321 -2.15 13.60 12.14
C LEU A 321 -3.37 13.77 11.23
N ILE A 322 -4.23 12.75 11.16
CA ILE A 322 -5.45 12.80 10.37
C ILE A 322 -6.38 13.91 10.87
N PHE A 323 -6.57 13.99 12.18
CA PHE A 323 -7.34 15.04 12.83
C PHE A 323 -6.75 16.42 12.53
N THR A 324 -5.44 16.59 12.64
CA THR A 324 -4.74 17.85 12.33
C THR A 324 -4.97 18.31 10.88
N MET A 325 -4.86 17.40 9.91
CA MET A 325 -5.18 17.73 8.51
C MET A 325 -6.67 18.03 8.30
N ALA A 326 -7.54 17.35 9.06
CA ALA A 326 -8.97 17.59 8.99
C ALA A 326 -9.34 18.98 9.52
N ILE A 327 -8.65 19.47 10.57
CA ILE A 327 -8.79 20.84 11.06
C ILE A 327 -8.53 21.85 9.93
N ALA A 328 -7.45 21.69 9.18
CA ALA A 328 -7.09 22.59 8.08
C ALA A 328 -8.21 22.67 7.02
N ARG A 329 -8.74 21.50 6.62
CA ARG A 329 -9.81 21.40 5.63
C ARG A 329 -11.10 22.01 6.11
N GLU A 330 -11.45 21.83 7.37
CA GLU A 330 -12.69 22.39 7.90
C GLU A 330 -12.58 23.89 8.12
N ALA A 331 -11.40 24.36 8.54
CA ALA A 331 -11.10 25.79 8.59
C ALA A 331 -11.31 26.45 7.23
N GLN A 332 -10.86 25.85 6.12
CA GLN A 332 -11.11 26.35 4.77
C GLN A 332 -12.61 26.52 4.47
N LYS A 333 -13.43 25.51 4.76
CA LYS A 333 -14.86 25.55 4.42
C LYS A 333 -15.66 26.53 5.29
N PHE A 334 -15.32 26.63 6.57
CA PHE A 334 -16.09 27.40 7.55
C PHE A 334 -15.60 28.84 7.72
N LEU A 335 -14.28 29.07 7.77
CA LEU A 335 -13.74 30.41 8.01
C LEU A 335 -13.98 31.35 6.83
N ILE A 336 -13.78 30.91 5.59
CA ILE A 336 -13.96 31.80 4.43
C ILE A 336 -15.37 32.45 4.47
N PRO A 337 -16.48 31.69 4.58
CA PRO A 337 -17.81 32.28 4.72
C PRO A 337 -18.03 33.11 5.98
N LEU A 338 -17.54 32.64 7.13
CA LEU A 338 -17.74 33.32 8.41
C LEU A 338 -17.06 34.70 8.43
N ILE A 339 -15.80 34.76 8.00
CA ILE A 339 -15.00 35.98 7.94
C ILE A 339 -15.57 36.94 6.90
N GLY A 340 -16.04 36.40 5.77
CA GLY A 340 -16.75 37.19 4.78
C GLY A 340 -18.01 37.85 5.35
N ALA A 341 -18.80 37.09 6.11
CA ALA A 341 -20.04 37.60 6.71
C ALA A 341 -19.79 38.65 7.81
N GLU A 342 -18.83 38.42 8.70
CA GLU A 342 -18.48 39.35 9.79
C GLU A 342 -17.86 40.66 9.27
N ASN A 343 -17.19 40.64 8.12
CA ASN A 343 -16.66 41.84 7.47
C ASN A 343 -17.64 42.46 6.44
N GLU A 344 -18.91 42.04 6.46
CA GLU A 344 -19.96 42.54 5.55
C GLU A 344 -19.60 42.43 4.06
N ILE A 345 -18.77 41.45 3.69
CA ILE A 345 -18.41 41.17 2.30
C ILE A 345 -19.64 40.57 1.60
N SER A 346 -19.91 41.01 0.37
CA SER A 346 -21.04 40.52 -0.40
C SER A 346 -21.02 39.00 -0.56
N THR A 347 -22.18 38.37 -0.41
CA THR A 347 -22.36 36.91 -0.52
C THR A 347 -21.81 36.37 -1.83
N SER A 348 -22.05 37.10 -2.93
CA SER A 348 -21.54 36.76 -4.25
C SER A 348 -20.01 36.68 -4.29
N PHE A 349 -19.32 37.65 -3.69
CA PHE A 349 -17.87 37.69 -3.66
C PHE A 349 -17.29 36.58 -2.79
N VAL A 350 -17.90 36.33 -1.62
CA VAL A 350 -17.49 35.24 -0.74
C VAL A 350 -17.64 33.87 -1.42
N GLY A 351 -18.74 33.65 -2.13
CA GLY A 351 -18.96 32.45 -2.95
C GLY A 351 -17.86 32.26 -4.00
N ASN A 352 -17.45 33.33 -4.69
CA ASN A 352 -16.37 33.29 -5.67
C ASN A 352 -15.01 32.93 -5.03
N VAL A 353 -14.68 33.52 -3.89
CA VAL A 353 -13.43 33.23 -3.18
C VAL A 353 -13.40 31.79 -2.66
N ALA A 354 -14.51 31.31 -2.08
CA ALA A 354 -14.65 29.93 -1.66
C ALA A 354 -14.52 28.96 -2.85
N PHE A 355 -15.14 29.28 -3.99
CA PHE A 355 -15.03 28.49 -5.22
C PHE A 355 -13.58 28.40 -5.72
N MET A 356 -12.87 29.55 -5.83
CA MET A 356 -11.47 29.59 -6.25
C MET A 356 -10.57 28.73 -5.34
N SER A 357 -10.74 28.87 -4.02
CA SER A 357 -10.01 28.09 -3.03
C SER A 357 -10.22 26.57 -3.20
N GLN A 358 -11.45 26.15 -3.51
CA GLN A 358 -11.74 24.73 -3.79
C GLN A 358 -11.14 24.26 -5.13
N MET A 359 -11.09 25.11 -6.16
CA MET A 359 -10.44 24.79 -7.43
C MET A 359 -8.93 24.64 -7.28
N GLU A 360 -8.29 25.49 -6.48
CA GLU A 360 -6.87 25.35 -6.16
C GLU A 360 -6.57 24.06 -5.41
N SER A 361 -7.45 23.66 -4.48
CA SER A 361 -7.37 22.37 -3.80
C SER A 361 -7.45 21.19 -4.78
N LEU A 362 -8.38 21.26 -5.74
CA LEU A 362 -8.53 20.26 -6.80
C LEU A 362 -7.27 20.15 -7.68
N VAL A 363 -6.65 21.28 -8.03
CA VAL A 363 -5.44 21.34 -8.86
C VAL A 363 -4.20 20.88 -8.08
N ALA A 364 -4.11 21.21 -6.79
CA ALA A 364 -2.98 20.82 -5.95
C ALA A 364 -3.02 19.35 -5.52
N ALA A 365 -4.18 18.69 -5.52
CA ALA A 365 -4.29 17.29 -5.11
C ALA A 365 -3.43 16.28 -5.91
N PRO A 366 -3.40 16.31 -7.26
CA PRO A 366 -2.47 15.50 -8.05
C PRO A 366 -1.01 15.79 -7.74
N LEU A 367 -0.65 17.06 -7.53
CA LEU A 367 0.71 17.47 -7.17
C LEU A 367 1.09 16.92 -5.79
N GLY A 368 0.17 16.97 -4.82
CA GLY A 368 0.34 16.35 -3.52
C GLY A 368 0.62 14.85 -3.63
N GLY A 369 -0.11 14.14 -4.50
CA GLY A 369 0.15 12.72 -4.81
C GLY A 369 1.59 12.47 -5.26
N LEU A 370 2.07 13.23 -6.25
CA LEU A 370 3.43 13.12 -6.77
C LEU A 370 4.49 13.46 -5.70
N LEU A 371 4.24 14.50 -4.90
CA LEU A 371 5.15 14.90 -3.82
C LEU A 371 5.19 13.86 -2.69
N MET A 372 4.10 13.16 -2.38
CA MET A 372 4.13 12.05 -1.41
C MET A 372 5.01 10.90 -1.87
N GLU A 373 5.06 10.62 -3.18
CA GLU A 373 5.94 9.60 -3.75
C GLU A 373 7.42 10.02 -3.69
N CYS A 374 7.72 11.30 -3.93
CA CYS A 374 9.09 11.81 -3.95
C CYS A 374 9.66 12.09 -2.54
N LEU A 375 8.88 12.74 -1.68
CA LEU A 375 9.32 13.28 -0.39
C LEU A 375 8.86 12.42 0.80
N GLY A 376 7.93 11.48 0.58
CA GLY A 376 7.22 10.79 1.64
C GLY A 376 5.99 11.56 2.13
N ILE A 377 5.11 10.86 2.85
CA ILE A 377 3.81 11.41 3.26
C ILE A 377 3.96 12.41 4.40
N LEU A 378 4.77 12.10 5.41
CA LEU A 378 4.87 12.92 6.62
C LEU A 378 5.42 14.34 6.32
N PRO A 379 6.52 14.54 5.57
CA PRO A 379 6.99 15.88 5.21
C PRO A 379 5.94 16.70 4.48
N LEU A 380 5.19 16.10 3.56
CA LEU A 380 4.14 16.80 2.83
C LEU A 380 2.97 17.20 3.74
N VAL A 381 2.58 16.34 4.68
CA VAL A 381 1.56 16.67 5.70
C VAL A 381 2.01 17.87 6.53
N LEU A 382 3.26 17.90 6.99
CA LEU A 382 3.77 19.02 7.78
C LEU A 382 3.79 20.33 6.98
N VAL A 383 4.25 20.29 5.72
CA VAL A 383 4.24 21.47 4.83
C VAL A 383 2.81 21.97 4.60
N SER A 384 1.86 21.06 4.35
CA SER A 384 0.45 21.40 4.16
C SER A 384 -0.16 22.03 5.43
N VAL A 385 0.12 21.48 6.62
CA VAL A 385 -0.39 22.03 7.89
C VAL A 385 0.22 23.41 8.17
N LEU A 386 1.52 23.61 7.92
CA LEU A 386 2.16 24.92 8.04
C LEU A 386 1.55 25.94 7.06
N LEU A 387 1.37 25.56 5.79
CA LEU A 387 0.76 26.42 4.78
C LEU A 387 -0.67 26.80 5.15
N SER A 388 -1.43 25.87 5.72
CA SER A 388 -2.78 26.12 6.22
C SER A 388 -2.77 27.09 7.41
N ALA A 389 -1.85 26.92 8.37
CA ALA A 389 -1.73 27.80 9.53
C ALA A 389 -1.43 29.25 9.12
N VAL A 390 -0.54 29.44 8.13
CA VAL A 390 -0.26 30.74 7.51
C VAL A 390 -1.50 31.26 6.78
N GLY A 391 -2.17 30.43 5.98
CA GLY A 391 -3.39 30.80 5.25
C GLY A 391 -4.51 31.29 6.17
N ILE A 392 -4.74 30.63 7.31
CA ILE A 392 -5.73 31.05 8.32
C ILE A 392 -5.36 32.42 8.90
N GLN A 393 -4.10 32.62 9.28
CA GLN A 393 -3.67 33.88 9.88
C GLN A 393 -3.79 35.03 8.89
N VAL A 394 -3.41 34.82 7.63
CA VAL A 394 -3.56 35.80 6.55
C VAL A 394 -5.04 36.08 6.28
N LEU A 395 -5.90 35.05 6.22
CA LEU A 395 -7.34 35.20 5.99
C LEU A 395 -8.01 36.08 7.06
N CYS A 396 -7.54 36.02 8.30
CA CYS A 396 -8.10 36.80 9.42
C CYS A 396 -7.59 38.25 9.49
N MET A 397 -6.60 38.64 8.68
CA MET A 397 -6.12 40.02 8.65
C MET A 397 -7.14 40.93 7.93
N PRO A 398 -7.32 42.17 8.40
CA PRO A 398 -8.25 43.10 7.77
C PRO A 398 -7.78 43.47 6.35
N GLY A 399 -8.68 43.37 5.38
CA GLY A 399 -8.46 43.81 4.00
C GLY A 399 -8.74 42.73 2.97
N MET A 400 -9.35 43.13 1.84
CA MET A 400 -9.77 42.21 0.78
C MET A 400 -8.63 41.41 0.16
N GLY A 401 -7.44 42.00 0.05
CA GLY A 401 -6.25 41.30 -0.48
C GLY A 401 -5.83 40.13 0.40
N PHE A 402 -5.79 40.33 1.71
CA PHE A 402 -5.46 39.28 2.66
C PHE A 402 -6.54 38.20 2.72
N TYR A 403 -7.83 38.59 2.61
CA TYR A 403 -8.92 37.63 2.54
C TYR A 403 -8.78 36.67 1.35
N VAL A 404 -8.53 37.19 0.14
CA VAL A 404 -8.34 36.36 -1.06
C VAL A 404 -7.07 35.50 -0.97
N GLN A 405 -5.94 36.08 -0.54
CA GLN A 405 -4.67 35.37 -0.42
C GLN A 405 -4.71 34.26 0.64
N GLY A 406 -5.32 34.53 1.79
CA GLY A 406 -5.49 33.56 2.86
C GLY A 406 -6.36 32.38 2.43
N ALA A 407 -7.47 32.66 1.73
CA ALA A 407 -8.32 31.64 1.13
C ALA A 407 -7.56 30.80 0.10
N SER A 408 -6.69 31.43 -0.69
CA SER A 408 -5.92 30.73 -1.72
C SER A 408 -4.85 29.78 -1.12
N LEU A 409 -4.11 30.27 -0.13
CA LEU A 409 -3.14 29.46 0.61
C LEU A 409 -3.79 28.25 1.29
N LEU A 410 -4.97 28.45 1.88
CA LEU A 410 -5.77 27.36 2.46
C LEU A 410 -6.20 26.33 1.40
N GLY A 411 -6.59 26.79 0.21
CA GLY A 411 -6.95 25.93 -0.92
C GLY A 411 -5.79 25.04 -1.36
N LEU A 412 -4.64 25.65 -1.65
CA LEU A 412 -3.41 24.94 -2.01
C LEU A 412 -3.00 23.94 -0.92
N ALA A 413 -3.01 24.36 0.34
CA ALA A 413 -2.63 23.52 1.46
C ALA A 413 -3.53 22.29 1.59
N CYS A 414 -4.85 22.46 1.53
CA CYS A 414 -5.82 21.37 1.60
C CYS A 414 -5.71 20.41 0.42
N GLY A 415 -5.40 20.92 -0.77
CA GLY A 415 -5.15 20.10 -1.95
C GLY A 415 -3.91 19.22 -1.79
N LEU A 416 -2.79 19.80 -1.36
CA LEU A 416 -1.54 19.05 -1.14
C LEU A 416 -1.70 17.87 -0.17
N SER A 417 -2.54 17.99 0.86
CA SER A 417 -2.79 16.90 1.83
C SER A 417 -4.04 16.06 1.56
N ALA A 418 -4.76 16.28 0.46
CA ALA A 418 -6.04 15.62 0.18
C ALA A 418 -5.97 14.09 0.24
N GLY A 419 -4.89 13.49 -0.28
CA GLY A 419 -4.66 12.05 -0.27
C GLY A 419 -3.95 11.49 0.97
N ALA A 420 -3.33 12.36 1.79
CA ALA A 420 -2.42 11.93 2.85
C ALA A 420 -3.12 11.19 4.00
N ALA A 421 -4.35 11.60 4.36
CA ALA A 421 -5.12 10.93 5.42
C ALA A 421 -5.45 9.47 5.06
N ILE A 422 -5.83 9.22 3.81
CA ILE A 422 -6.11 7.85 3.31
C ILE A 422 -4.80 7.06 3.24
N ALA A 423 -3.72 7.65 2.70
CA ALA A 423 -2.42 7.00 2.60
C ALA A 423 -1.87 6.59 3.98
N LEU A 424 -1.94 7.48 4.98
CA LEU A 424 -1.56 7.18 6.37
C LEU A 424 -2.41 6.05 6.97
N SER A 425 -3.72 6.07 6.71
CA SER A 425 -4.64 5.04 7.19
C SER A 425 -4.29 3.66 6.61
N ILE A 426 -4.00 3.59 5.32
CA ILE A 426 -3.67 2.32 4.63
C ILE A 426 -2.31 1.79 5.09
N LEU A 427 -1.29 2.65 5.15
CA LEU A 427 0.07 2.23 5.48
C LEU A 427 0.21 1.68 6.90
N HIS A 428 -0.59 2.18 7.83
CA HIS A 428 -0.52 1.78 9.24
C HIS A 428 -1.64 0.83 9.66
N ALA A 429 -2.57 0.49 8.76
CA ALA A 429 -3.64 -0.43 9.05
C ALA A 429 -3.08 -1.84 9.31
N PRO A 430 -3.30 -2.44 10.51
CA PRO A 430 -2.93 -3.82 10.75
C PRO A 430 -3.75 -4.75 9.84
N LYS A 431 -3.10 -5.73 9.19
CA LYS A 431 -3.75 -6.63 8.22
C LYS A 431 -5.01 -7.31 8.77
N GLU A 432 -4.96 -7.76 10.03
CA GLU A 432 -6.07 -8.46 10.70
C GLU A 432 -7.27 -7.55 11.02
N ARG A 433 -7.07 -6.24 11.17
CA ARG A 433 -8.10 -5.28 11.64
C ARG A 433 -8.17 -4.02 10.79
N SER A 434 -7.80 -4.12 9.51
CA SER A 434 -7.68 -2.98 8.60
C SER A 434 -8.99 -2.19 8.49
N LYS A 435 -10.13 -2.87 8.41
CA LYS A 435 -11.47 -2.26 8.37
C LYS A 435 -11.75 -1.41 9.62
N SER A 436 -11.57 -1.97 10.81
CA SER A 436 -11.79 -1.26 12.08
C SER A 436 -10.83 -0.09 12.26
N PHE A 437 -9.56 -0.26 11.87
CA PHE A 437 -8.55 0.81 11.93
C PHE A 437 -8.91 1.99 11.02
N MET A 438 -9.27 1.71 9.76
CA MET A 438 -9.70 2.75 8.82
C MET A 438 -10.96 3.47 9.28
N ASN A 439 -11.91 2.75 9.90
CA ASN A 439 -13.10 3.37 10.48
C ASN A 439 -12.75 4.30 11.64
N GLY A 440 -11.83 3.90 12.50
CA GLY A 440 -11.30 4.77 13.56
C GLY A 440 -10.68 6.04 12.99
N CYS A 441 -9.82 5.90 11.97
CA CYS A 441 -9.22 7.05 11.27
C CYS A 441 -10.27 7.99 10.66
N ARG A 442 -11.34 7.44 10.05
CA ARG A 442 -12.45 8.22 9.50
C ARG A 442 -13.24 8.94 10.58
N PHE A 443 -13.49 8.29 11.72
CA PHE A 443 -14.14 8.92 12.86
C PHE A 443 -13.36 10.15 13.33
N PHE A 444 -12.06 10.02 13.52
CA PHE A 444 -11.21 11.17 13.89
C PHE A 444 -11.21 12.25 12.81
N ASN A 445 -11.14 11.87 11.54
CA ASN A 445 -11.27 12.84 10.44
C ASN A 445 -12.59 13.64 10.52
N SER A 446 -13.72 12.97 10.73
CA SER A 446 -15.03 13.63 10.83
C SER A 446 -15.26 14.37 12.14
N SER A 447 -14.53 14.03 13.21
CA SER A 447 -14.65 14.77 14.48
C SER A 447 -14.20 16.23 14.35
N ALA A 448 -13.29 16.54 13.40
CA ALA A 448 -12.91 17.92 13.11
C ALA A 448 -14.07 18.76 12.55
N ASP A 449 -14.98 18.14 11.79
CA ASP A 449 -16.20 18.78 11.27
C ASP A 449 -17.15 19.24 12.40
N VAL A 450 -17.02 18.66 13.61
CA VAL A 450 -17.75 19.08 14.81
C VAL A 450 -16.96 20.12 15.60
N VAL A 451 -15.71 19.79 15.92
CA VAL A 451 -14.90 20.54 16.87
C VAL A 451 -14.59 21.94 16.34
N ILE A 452 -14.20 22.05 15.06
CA ILE A 452 -13.74 23.33 14.52
C ILE A 452 -14.85 24.38 14.45
N PRO A 453 -16.02 24.12 13.84
CA PRO A 453 -17.06 25.14 13.77
C PRO A 453 -17.57 25.57 15.16
N LEU A 454 -17.70 24.64 16.11
CA LEU A 454 -18.13 24.96 17.47
C LEU A 454 -17.10 25.82 18.23
N VAL A 455 -15.83 25.43 18.20
CA VAL A 455 -14.76 26.15 18.90
C VAL A 455 -14.53 27.51 18.25
N VAL A 456 -14.38 27.56 16.92
CA VAL A 456 -14.13 28.80 16.18
C VAL A 456 -15.33 29.73 16.26
N GLY A 457 -16.56 29.23 16.08
CA GLY A 457 -17.76 30.06 16.18
C GLY A 457 -17.96 30.66 17.57
N SER A 458 -17.72 29.87 18.63
CA SER A 458 -17.78 30.34 20.02
C SER A 458 -16.70 31.39 20.33
N LEU A 459 -15.46 31.14 19.90
CA LEU A 459 -14.35 32.09 20.07
C LEU A 459 -14.57 33.38 19.25
N ALA A 460 -15.07 33.26 18.02
CA ALA A 460 -15.36 34.41 17.17
C ALA A 460 -16.49 35.28 17.76
N SER A 461 -17.53 34.65 18.33
CA SER A 461 -18.62 35.35 19.00
C SER A 461 -18.15 36.11 20.26
N SER A 462 -17.24 35.53 21.03
CA SER A 462 -16.78 36.12 22.30
C SER A 462 -15.62 37.10 22.14
N SER A 463 -14.69 36.84 21.22
CA SER A 463 -13.39 37.51 21.13
C SER A 463 -13.07 38.05 19.74
N GLY A 464 -13.98 37.88 18.78
CA GLY A 464 -13.79 38.26 17.38
C GLY A 464 -13.05 37.21 16.55
N VAL A 465 -13.24 37.31 15.24
CA VAL A 465 -12.69 36.40 14.23
C VAL A 465 -11.16 36.31 14.29
N LEU A 466 -10.47 37.42 14.50
CA LEU A 466 -9.00 37.46 14.52
C LEU A 466 -8.43 36.57 15.64
N VAL A 467 -9.02 36.66 16.85
CA VAL A 467 -8.58 35.86 18.01
C VAL A 467 -8.88 34.37 17.77
N ALA A 468 -10.05 34.05 17.21
CA ALA A 468 -10.41 32.68 16.86
C ALA A 468 -9.44 32.08 15.83
N GLY A 469 -9.11 32.83 14.77
CA GLY A 469 -8.15 32.45 13.74
C GLY A 469 -6.74 32.25 14.28
N SER A 470 -6.21 33.20 15.06
CA SER A 470 -4.88 33.08 15.66
C SER A 470 -4.76 31.92 16.64
N THR A 471 -5.82 31.64 17.41
CA THR A 471 -5.87 30.46 18.30
C THR A 471 -5.78 29.16 17.49
N LEU A 472 -6.49 29.09 16.36
CA LEU A 472 -6.43 27.94 15.45
C LEU A 472 -5.05 27.79 14.81
N THR A 473 -4.45 28.88 14.33
CA THR A 473 -3.08 28.91 13.81
C THR A 473 -2.08 28.38 14.82
N LEU A 474 -2.12 28.85 16.08
CA LEU A 474 -1.25 28.36 17.15
C LEU A 474 -1.44 26.87 17.44
N SER A 475 -2.69 26.40 17.45
CA SER A 475 -3.01 24.97 17.61
C SER A 475 -2.40 24.12 16.49
N MET A 476 -2.48 24.59 15.23
CA MET A 476 -1.86 23.90 14.10
C MET A 476 -0.33 23.90 14.17
N LEU A 477 0.30 25.01 14.58
CA LEU A 477 1.76 25.05 14.79
C LEU A 477 2.19 24.10 15.92
N ALA A 478 1.44 24.05 17.02
CA ALA A 478 1.70 23.11 18.11
C ALA A 478 1.57 21.65 17.62
N SER A 479 0.58 21.35 16.77
CA SER A 479 0.42 20.01 16.20
C SER A 479 1.58 19.57 15.32
N VAL A 480 2.19 20.51 14.56
CA VAL A 480 3.41 20.26 13.77
C VAL A 480 4.58 19.93 14.70
N CYS A 481 4.76 20.69 15.79
CA CYS A 481 5.79 20.38 16.78
C CYS A 481 5.58 19.00 17.39
N VAL A 482 4.36 18.68 17.84
CA VAL A 482 4.02 17.35 18.39
C VAL A 482 4.31 16.26 17.37
N ALA A 483 3.95 16.45 16.10
CA ALA A 483 4.24 15.49 15.04
C ALA A 483 5.75 15.28 14.84
N LEU A 484 6.55 16.35 14.82
CA LEU A 484 8.00 16.28 14.67
C LEU A 484 8.68 15.52 15.83
N PHE A 485 8.18 15.66 17.06
CA PHE A 485 8.72 14.95 18.24
C PHE A 485 8.17 13.53 18.40
N SER A 486 6.93 13.29 17.98
CA SER A 486 6.24 12.01 18.22
C SER A 486 6.52 10.95 17.14
N PHE A 487 6.88 11.36 15.93
CA PHE A 487 7.18 10.46 14.84
C PHE A 487 8.68 10.24 14.73
N GLU A 488 9.10 8.97 14.77
CA GLU A 488 10.51 8.62 14.58
C GLU A 488 10.97 9.06 13.18
N LEU A 489 12.18 9.62 13.08
CA LEU A 489 12.78 10.10 11.83
C LEU A 489 12.82 9.03 10.72
N GLN A 490 12.69 7.74 11.07
CA GLN A 490 12.62 6.64 10.12
C GLN A 490 11.36 6.66 9.23
N LEU A 491 10.28 7.35 9.64
CA LEU A 491 9.10 7.61 8.81
C LEU A 491 9.25 8.86 7.92
N ILE A 492 10.29 9.67 8.15
CA ILE A 492 10.55 10.95 7.47
C ILE A 492 11.44 10.74 6.22
N LEU A 493 12.23 9.67 6.19
CA LEU A 493 13.11 9.35 5.07
C LEU A 493 12.59 8.12 4.31
N PRO A 494 12.58 8.14 2.97
CA PRO A 494 12.31 6.93 2.19
C PRO A 494 13.26 5.83 2.65
N ASP A 495 12.71 4.65 2.95
CA ASP A 495 13.43 3.50 3.51
C ASP A 495 14.78 3.33 2.80
N SER A 496 15.86 3.76 3.44
CA SER A 496 17.21 3.77 2.86
C SER A 496 17.72 2.35 2.57
N ARG A 497 16.96 1.32 2.98
CA ARG A 497 17.10 -0.06 2.54
C ARG A 497 16.78 -0.30 1.06
N LYS A 498 16.19 0.67 0.34
CA LYS A 498 15.80 0.48 -1.06
C LYS A 498 16.89 0.85 -2.08
N ASP A 499 17.92 1.60 -1.69
CA ASP A 499 19.00 1.96 -2.62
C ASP A 499 20.28 1.18 -2.31
N VAL A 500 20.20 -0.14 -2.49
CA VAL A 500 21.34 -1.07 -2.36
C VAL A 500 22.04 -1.27 -3.70
N ARG A 501 21.86 -0.33 -4.62
CA ARG A 501 22.42 -0.43 -5.97
C ARG A 501 23.94 -0.42 -5.88
N VAL A 502 24.55 -1.39 -6.56
CA VAL A 502 26.00 -1.56 -6.67
C VAL A 502 26.39 -1.57 -8.16
N PRO A 503 26.22 -0.44 -8.88
CA PRO A 503 26.44 -0.39 -10.33
C PRO A 503 27.88 -0.63 -10.76
N SER A 504 28.82 -0.68 -9.82
CA SER A 504 30.24 -0.96 -10.04
C SER A 504 30.64 -2.43 -9.80
N MET A 505 29.73 -3.27 -9.31
CA MET A 505 30.02 -4.65 -8.90
C MET A 505 29.49 -5.67 -9.92
N ASP A 506 30.31 -6.67 -10.23
CA ASP A 506 29.90 -7.84 -11.00
C ASP A 506 29.38 -8.96 -10.11
N PHE A 507 28.53 -9.81 -10.69
CA PHE A 507 28.01 -11.01 -10.06
C PHE A 507 28.47 -12.25 -10.83
N VAL A 508 28.79 -13.32 -10.12
CA VAL A 508 29.20 -14.61 -10.67
C VAL A 508 28.24 -15.69 -10.19
N ILE A 509 27.58 -16.35 -11.13
CA ILE A 509 26.57 -17.38 -10.86
C ILE A 509 27.01 -18.70 -11.51
N PRO A 510 27.57 -19.64 -10.75
CA PRO A 510 27.76 -21.01 -11.22
C PRO A 510 26.40 -21.68 -11.42
N LEU A 511 26.13 -22.15 -12.64
CA LEU A 511 24.83 -22.72 -13.02
C LEU A 511 25.02 -24.11 -13.63
N LYS A 512 24.67 -25.15 -12.88
CA LYS A 512 24.72 -26.55 -13.36
C LYS A 512 23.74 -26.80 -14.52
N ALA A 513 22.52 -26.31 -14.38
CA ALA A 513 21.45 -26.44 -15.36
C ALA A 513 20.43 -25.31 -15.18
N MET A 514 19.66 -25.00 -16.22
CA MET A 514 18.54 -24.06 -16.11
C MET A 514 17.41 -24.69 -15.29
N GLY A 515 17.07 -24.07 -14.16
CA GLY A 515 15.94 -24.45 -13.32
C GLY A 515 14.76 -23.48 -13.48
N PRO A 516 13.59 -23.81 -12.89
CA PRO A 516 12.39 -22.96 -12.97
C PRO A 516 12.58 -21.57 -12.36
N PHE A 517 13.56 -21.40 -11.47
CA PHE A 517 13.84 -20.14 -10.77
C PHE A 517 15.06 -19.37 -11.30
N THR A 518 15.77 -19.89 -12.32
CA THR A 518 16.92 -19.18 -12.90
C THR A 518 16.56 -17.77 -13.35
N ARG A 519 15.39 -17.60 -13.98
CA ARG A 519 14.83 -16.28 -14.32
C ARG A 519 14.59 -15.41 -13.08
N THR A 520 13.94 -15.97 -12.07
CA THR A 520 13.61 -15.27 -10.81
C THR A 520 14.86 -14.72 -10.12
N VAL A 521 15.92 -15.52 -10.02
CA VAL A 521 17.19 -15.11 -9.40
C VAL A 521 17.83 -13.96 -10.18
N LEU A 522 17.94 -14.07 -11.51
CA LEU A 522 18.53 -13.02 -12.34
C LEU A 522 17.72 -11.72 -12.28
N GLU A 523 16.40 -11.78 -12.43
CA GLU A 523 15.52 -10.61 -12.32
C GLU A 523 15.58 -9.99 -10.92
N GLY A 524 15.66 -10.80 -9.86
CA GLY A 524 15.84 -10.34 -8.48
C GLY A 524 17.15 -9.57 -8.28
N ILE A 525 18.27 -10.12 -8.76
CA ILE A 525 19.58 -9.45 -8.69
C ILE A 525 19.55 -8.10 -9.43
N PHE A 526 19.00 -8.06 -10.65
CA PHE A 526 18.91 -6.80 -11.40
C PHE A 526 18.00 -5.78 -10.73
N SER A 527 16.85 -6.21 -10.20
CA SER A 527 15.87 -5.34 -9.55
C SER A 527 16.43 -4.68 -8.29
N HIS A 528 17.22 -5.42 -7.52
CA HIS A 528 17.70 -4.99 -6.21
C HIS A 528 19.09 -4.35 -6.22
N TYR A 529 20.02 -4.90 -7.01
CA TYR A 529 21.43 -4.53 -6.95
C TYR A 529 21.91 -3.76 -8.18
N ALA A 530 21.18 -3.78 -9.29
CA ALA A 530 21.54 -3.10 -10.54
C ALA A 530 23.02 -3.32 -10.94
N PRO A 531 23.48 -4.58 -11.05
CA PRO A 531 24.89 -4.90 -11.19
C PRO A 531 25.53 -4.28 -12.45
N ARG A 532 26.86 -4.16 -12.41
CA ARG A 532 27.66 -3.80 -13.58
C ARG A 532 27.49 -4.86 -14.67
N HIS A 533 27.75 -6.12 -14.30
CA HIS A 533 27.65 -7.29 -15.17
C HIS A 533 27.30 -8.55 -14.37
N ILE A 534 26.68 -9.55 -15.00
CA ILE A 534 26.48 -10.90 -14.45
C ILE A 534 27.18 -11.92 -15.35
N TYR A 535 28.10 -12.70 -14.78
CA TYR A 535 28.75 -13.82 -15.41
C TYR A 535 28.08 -15.13 -14.97
N ILE A 536 27.48 -15.84 -15.93
CA ILE A 536 26.91 -17.17 -15.71
C ILE A 536 27.97 -18.20 -16.12
N VAL A 537 28.53 -18.91 -15.15
CA VAL A 537 29.52 -19.96 -15.39
C VAL A 537 28.77 -21.29 -15.52
N CYS A 538 28.74 -21.86 -16.72
CA CYS A 538 27.93 -23.05 -17.00
C CYS A 538 28.42 -23.82 -18.21
N ARG A 539 27.92 -25.06 -18.37
CA ARG A 539 28.11 -25.83 -19.60
C ARG A 539 27.38 -25.24 -20.79
N GLN A 540 27.76 -25.68 -21.99
CA GLN A 540 27.16 -25.25 -23.25
C GLN A 540 25.66 -25.58 -23.35
N GLU A 541 25.19 -26.69 -22.74
CA GLU A 541 23.77 -27.06 -22.72
C GLU A 541 22.95 -26.06 -21.91
N ALA A 542 23.40 -25.73 -20.70
CA ALA A 542 22.76 -24.74 -19.84
C ALA A 542 22.79 -23.34 -20.49
N ARG A 543 23.92 -22.96 -21.11
CA ARG A 543 24.04 -21.73 -21.89
C ARG A 543 22.98 -21.65 -22.98
N LYS A 544 22.80 -22.73 -23.76
CA LYS A 544 21.82 -22.78 -24.83
C LYS A 544 20.39 -22.62 -24.29
N ALA A 545 20.04 -23.37 -23.24
CA ALA A 545 18.72 -23.30 -22.62
C ALA A 545 18.41 -21.89 -22.08
N VAL A 546 19.32 -21.31 -21.30
CA VAL A 546 19.16 -19.96 -20.75
C VAL A 546 19.11 -18.91 -21.86
N SER A 547 19.99 -18.98 -22.86
CA SER A 547 20.00 -18.01 -23.97
C SER A 547 18.70 -18.02 -24.78
N GLN A 548 18.11 -19.20 -24.96
CA GLN A 548 16.81 -19.33 -25.65
C GLN A 548 15.68 -18.74 -24.80
N ALA A 549 15.61 -19.06 -23.51
CA ALA A 549 14.56 -18.56 -22.63
C ALA A 549 14.66 -17.05 -22.35
N MET A 550 15.89 -16.51 -22.26
CA MET A 550 16.18 -15.09 -22.07
C MET A 550 15.59 -14.17 -23.16
N VAL A 551 15.17 -14.73 -24.30
CA VAL A 551 14.49 -13.96 -25.35
C VAL A 551 13.19 -13.33 -24.82
N GLU A 552 12.53 -13.98 -23.86
CA GLU A 552 11.24 -13.55 -23.29
C GLU A 552 11.39 -12.80 -21.96
N TRP A 553 12.60 -12.78 -21.39
CA TRP A 553 12.83 -12.19 -20.07
C TRP A 553 13.09 -10.69 -20.18
N SER A 554 12.62 -9.93 -19.19
CA SER A 554 12.82 -8.48 -19.10
C SER A 554 14.19 -8.13 -18.50
N LEU A 555 15.26 -8.71 -19.04
CA LEU A 555 16.64 -8.51 -18.56
C LEU A 555 17.48 -7.66 -19.52
N PRO A 556 18.39 -6.82 -19.01
CA PRO A 556 19.32 -6.06 -19.84
C PRO A 556 20.40 -6.99 -20.42
N ARG A 557 20.14 -7.57 -21.60
CA ARG A 557 21.01 -8.61 -22.21
C ARG A 557 22.48 -8.19 -22.38
N GLY A 558 22.75 -6.91 -22.60
CA GLY A 558 24.12 -6.38 -22.71
C GLY A 558 24.95 -6.47 -21.42
N LYS A 559 24.34 -6.87 -20.30
CA LYS A 559 24.98 -7.01 -18.98
C LYS A 559 25.12 -8.46 -18.52
N ILE A 560 24.86 -9.44 -19.38
CA ILE A 560 24.97 -10.87 -19.03
C ILE A 560 25.96 -11.52 -20.00
N SER A 561 26.90 -12.30 -19.47
CA SER A 561 27.82 -13.11 -20.27
C SER A 561 27.92 -14.53 -19.75
N PHE A 562 28.12 -15.46 -20.67
CA PHE A 562 28.32 -16.87 -20.34
C PHE A 562 29.80 -17.20 -20.37
N VAL A 563 30.29 -17.86 -19.33
CA VAL A 563 31.64 -18.41 -19.25
C VAL A 563 31.51 -19.93 -19.29
N ASP A 564 32.20 -20.57 -20.22
CA ASP A 564 32.19 -22.02 -20.34
C ASP A 564 32.91 -22.65 -19.15
N GLU A 565 32.20 -23.50 -18.40
CA GLU A 565 32.81 -24.16 -17.24
C GLU A 565 33.87 -25.19 -17.66
N GLU A 566 33.74 -25.86 -18.81
CA GLU A 566 34.68 -26.93 -19.21
C GLU A 566 36.10 -26.41 -19.46
N SER A 567 36.22 -25.19 -19.99
CA SER A 567 37.49 -24.51 -20.28
C SER A 567 37.89 -23.47 -19.22
N TYR A 568 37.18 -23.41 -18.08
CA TYR A 568 37.29 -22.33 -17.08
C TYR A 568 38.71 -22.11 -16.54
N PHE A 569 39.43 -23.20 -16.24
CA PHE A 569 40.80 -23.15 -15.74
C PHE A 569 41.86 -23.27 -16.84
N GLN A 570 41.47 -23.53 -18.09
CA GLN A 570 42.42 -23.84 -19.17
C GLN A 570 43.33 -22.66 -19.49
N LYS A 571 42.77 -21.44 -19.58
CA LYS A 571 43.55 -20.24 -19.96
C LYS A 571 44.52 -19.81 -18.86
N THR A 572 44.13 -19.95 -17.59
CA THR A 572 44.86 -19.38 -16.46
C THR A 572 45.79 -20.39 -15.78
N LEU A 573 45.34 -21.64 -15.64
CA LEU A 573 46.06 -22.69 -14.91
C LEU A 573 46.41 -23.91 -15.79
N ASN A 574 46.02 -23.92 -17.06
CA ASN A 574 46.29 -25.00 -18.01
C ASN A 574 45.74 -26.38 -17.60
N PHE A 575 44.57 -26.40 -16.97
CA PHE A 575 43.81 -27.62 -16.66
C PHE A 575 42.44 -27.60 -17.34
N SER A 576 42.05 -28.76 -17.87
CA SER A 576 40.67 -29.05 -18.23
C SER A 576 39.88 -29.55 -17.02
N ARG A 577 38.55 -29.56 -17.13
CA ARG A 577 37.70 -30.20 -16.11
C ARG A 577 38.03 -31.69 -15.95
N GLU A 578 38.32 -32.38 -17.04
CA GLU A 578 38.65 -33.81 -17.06
C GLU A 578 39.92 -34.10 -16.28
N ASP A 579 40.94 -33.24 -16.38
CA ASP A 579 42.18 -33.37 -15.59
C ASP A 579 41.86 -33.30 -14.09
N LEU A 580 41.03 -32.33 -13.69
CA LEU A 580 40.61 -32.16 -12.30
C LEU A 580 39.70 -33.31 -11.82
N LYS A 581 38.86 -33.84 -12.70
CA LYS A 581 38.02 -35.01 -12.40
C LYS A 581 38.86 -36.27 -12.19
N GLN A 582 39.92 -36.45 -12.96
CA GLN A 582 40.87 -37.57 -12.78
C GLN A 582 41.68 -37.43 -11.49
N ALA A 583 42.00 -36.19 -11.09
CA ALA A 583 42.67 -35.91 -9.82
C ALA A 583 41.77 -36.15 -8.59
N TRP A 584 40.44 -36.09 -8.76
CA TRP A 584 39.49 -36.28 -7.67
C TRP A 584 39.35 -37.77 -7.29
N LYS A 585 39.90 -38.13 -6.13
CA LYS A 585 39.88 -39.50 -5.56
C LYS A 585 38.96 -39.58 -4.34
N GLY A 586 37.75 -39.04 -4.42
CA GLY A 586 36.85 -38.79 -3.28
C GLY A 586 36.24 -40.02 -2.60
N THR A 587 37.04 -40.97 -2.14
CA THR A 587 36.60 -42.24 -1.52
C THR A 587 35.86 -42.05 -0.19
N LYS A 588 36.14 -40.98 0.56
CA LYS A 588 35.47 -40.66 1.84
C LYS A 588 34.43 -39.54 1.75
N SER A 589 34.37 -38.82 0.63
CA SER A 589 33.43 -37.72 0.45
C SER A 589 32.05 -38.26 0.07
N PRO A 590 30.98 -37.97 0.83
CA PRO A 590 29.60 -38.29 0.40
C PRO A 590 29.13 -37.39 -0.75
N ARG A 591 29.93 -36.38 -1.13
CA ARG A 591 29.65 -35.46 -2.24
C ARG A 591 30.34 -35.92 -3.51
N ASP A 592 29.64 -35.77 -4.63
CA ASP A 592 30.19 -36.06 -5.95
C ASP A 592 31.21 -35.00 -6.41
N PHE A 593 31.94 -35.31 -7.47
CA PHE A 593 32.84 -34.34 -8.11
C PHE A 593 32.13 -33.04 -8.51
N GLY A 594 30.85 -33.11 -8.90
CA GLY A 594 30.06 -31.95 -9.30
C GLY A 594 29.95 -30.90 -8.20
N TRP A 595 29.78 -31.32 -6.96
CA TRP A 595 29.77 -30.43 -5.81
C TRP A 595 31.14 -29.76 -5.59
N TRP A 596 32.22 -30.54 -5.59
CA TRP A 596 33.59 -30.02 -5.42
C TRP A 596 33.95 -29.05 -6.56
N TRP A 597 33.56 -29.38 -7.77
CA TRP A 597 33.72 -28.54 -8.95
C TRP A 597 33.09 -27.16 -8.79
N GLN A 598 31.87 -27.08 -8.25
CA GLN A 598 31.23 -25.79 -7.97
C GLN A 598 32.01 -24.94 -6.95
N GLN A 599 32.64 -25.57 -5.95
CA GLN A 599 33.48 -24.86 -4.98
C GLN A 599 34.68 -24.21 -5.69
N LEU A 600 35.34 -24.96 -6.57
CA LEU A 600 36.49 -24.47 -7.34
C LEU A 600 36.08 -23.33 -8.29
N LEU A 601 34.96 -23.46 -9.02
CA LEU A 601 34.49 -22.39 -9.92
C LEU A 601 34.30 -21.06 -9.17
N LYS A 602 33.74 -21.10 -7.97
CA LYS A 602 33.51 -19.90 -7.14
C LYS A 602 34.82 -19.28 -6.66
N LEU A 603 35.76 -20.10 -6.19
CA LEU A 603 37.10 -19.64 -5.78
C LEU A 603 37.93 -19.11 -6.95
N GLY A 604 37.78 -19.67 -8.15
CA GLY A 604 38.54 -19.31 -9.34
C GLY A 604 38.09 -18.01 -10.02
N ALA A 605 36.92 -17.47 -9.68
CA ALA A 605 36.30 -16.34 -10.37
C ALA A 605 37.20 -15.12 -10.54
N GLY A 606 37.96 -14.74 -9.50
CA GLY A 606 38.86 -13.59 -9.56
C GLY A 606 40.04 -13.74 -10.54
N GLN A 607 40.47 -14.98 -10.81
CA GLN A 607 41.60 -15.31 -11.68
C GLN A 607 41.17 -15.73 -13.10
N CYS A 608 40.00 -16.36 -13.24
CA CYS A 608 39.55 -16.98 -14.49
C CYS A 608 38.61 -16.10 -15.32
N ILE A 609 37.93 -15.12 -14.72
CA ILE A 609 37.01 -14.22 -15.44
C ILE A 609 37.73 -12.93 -15.80
N GLU A 610 37.94 -12.71 -17.10
CA GLU A 610 38.61 -11.52 -17.61
C GLU A 610 37.75 -10.26 -17.40
N GLY A 611 38.38 -9.21 -16.85
CA GLY A 611 37.73 -7.91 -16.62
C GLY A 611 36.79 -7.84 -15.41
N ILE A 612 36.68 -8.89 -14.60
CA ILE A 612 35.85 -8.89 -13.38
C ILE A 612 36.23 -7.76 -12.42
N SER A 613 35.24 -7.17 -11.75
CA SER A 613 35.43 -6.07 -10.79
C SER A 613 36.28 -6.50 -9.59
N GLU A 614 36.99 -5.54 -8.98
CA GLU A 614 37.85 -5.80 -7.82
C GLU A 614 37.09 -6.42 -6.64
N ASN A 615 35.89 -5.90 -6.36
CA ASN A 615 34.92 -6.56 -5.51
C ASN A 615 33.82 -7.13 -6.40
N PHE A 616 33.54 -8.42 -6.30
CA PHE A 616 32.49 -9.10 -7.05
C PHE A 616 31.70 -10.02 -6.13
N CYS A 617 30.42 -10.23 -6.41
CA CYS A 617 29.59 -11.13 -5.61
C CYS A 617 29.47 -12.48 -6.28
N VAL A 618 29.90 -13.54 -5.59
CA VAL A 618 29.50 -14.90 -5.96
C VAL A 618 28.10 -15.14 -5.41
N TRP A 619 27.21 -15.68 -6.23
CA TRP A 619 25.80 -15.87 -5.89
C TRP A 619 25.30 -17.23 -6.37
N ASP A 620 24.69 -18.02 -5.49
CA ASP A 620 24.19 -19.34 -5.84
C ASP A 620 22.92 -19.23 -6.71
N ALA A 621 22.82 -20.08 -7.73
CA ALA A 621 21.71 -20.05 -8.69
C ALA A 621 20.33 -20.42 -8.11
N ASP A 622 20.28 -20.81 -6.84
CA ASP A 622 19.08 -21.19 -6.09
C ASP A 622 18.67 -20.16 -5.03
N LEU A 623 19.38 -19.04 -4.91
CA LEU A 623 19.10 -17.99 -3.93
C LEU A 623 18.33 -16.82 -4.57
N ILE A 624 17.09 -16.61 -4.13
CA ILE A 624 16.23 -15.50 -4.54
C ILE A 624 16.22 -14.44 -3.44
N VAL A 625 16.65 -13.23 -3.77
CA VAL A 625 16.58 -12.06 -2.87
C VAL A 625 15.19 -11.42 -2.95
N LEU A 626 14.51 -11.27 -1.81
CA LEU A 626 13.20 -10.59 -1.72
C LEU A 626 13.33 -9.22 -1.07
N GLU A 627 14.19 -9.12 -0.06
CA GLU A 627 14.62 -7.87 0.55
C GLU A 627 16.16 -7.74 0.43
N PRO A 628 16.68 -6.66 -0.16
CA PRO A 628 18.11 -6.54 -0.40
C PRO A 628 18.89 -6.20 0.88
N TRP A 629 20.18 -6.52 0.87
CA TRP A 629 21.12 -6.15 1.93
C TRP A 629 22.39 -5.53 1.35
N PRO A 630 22.97 -4.51 2.02
CA PRO A 630 24.19 -3.86 1.54
C PRO A 630 25.30 -4.87 1.28
N LEU A 631 25.89 -4.84 0.08
CA LEU A 631 27.04 -5.68 -0.28
C LEU A 631 28.37 -4.96 -0.03
N THR A 632 28.36 -3.63 -0.05
CA THR A 632 29.52 -2.78 0.24
C THR A 632 29.07 -1.57 1.05
N ASN A 633 30.04 -0.94 1.72
CA ASN A 633 29.85 0.41 2.23
C ASN A 633 30.48 1.39 1.22
N PRO A 634 29.71 2.33 0.62
CA PRO A 634 30.20 3.27 -0.40
C PRO A 634 31.44 4.07 0.02
N ASN A 635 31.62 4.27 1.33
CA ASN A 635 32.69 5.08 1.92
C ASN A 635 33.89 4.25 2.39
N SER A 636 33.93 2.94 2.10
CA SER A 636 35.01 2.08 2.57
C SER A 636 35.28 0.91 1.62
N THR A 637 36.41 0.24 1.80
CA THR A 637 36.71 -1.03 1.14
C THR A 637 36.00 -2.23 1.77
N GLN A 638 35.20 -2.02 2.83
CA GLN A 638 34.52 -3.10 3.52
C GLN A 638 33.40 -3.69 2.66
N CYS A 639 33.44 -5.02 2.58
CA CYS A 639 32.45 -5.83 1.92
C CYS A 639 31.58 -6.53 2.97
N TYR A 640 30.34 -6.78 2.60
CA TYR A 640 29.34 -7.33 3.50
C TYR A 640 28.73 -8.60 2.93
N VAL A 641 28.40 -9.52 3.82
CA VAL A 641 27.61 -10.72 3.53
C VAL A 641 26.47 -10.82 4.55
N ALA A 642 25.31 -11.26 4.09
CA ALA A 642 24.22 -11.61 4.99
C ALA A 642 24.32 -13.10 5.36
N PRO A 643 24.50 -13.45 6.66
CA PRO A 643 24.38 -14.84 7.07
C PRO A 643 22.93 -15.29 6.87
N LEU A 644 22.68 -16.26 6.00
CA LEU A 644 21.32 -16.74 5.68
C LEU A 644 20.93 -17.99 6.46
N GLN A 645 21.90 -18.66 7.08
CA GLN A 645 21.72 -19.87 7.86
C GLN A 645 22.20 -19.64 9.30
N GLU A 646 21.34 -19.90 10.29
CA GLU A 646 21.65 -19.66 11.71
C GLU A 646 22.77 -20.56 12.22
N LYS A 647 22.68 -21.86 11.90
CA LYS A 647 23.55 -22.92 12.40
C LYS A 647 23.76 -23.98 11.32
N TYR A 648 24.84 -24.74 11.44
CA TYR A 648 25.05 -25.92 10.60
C TYR A 648 23.94 -26.96 10.82
N LEU A 649 23.82 -27.89 9.86
CA LEU A 649 22.82 -28.96 9.95
C LEU A 649 23.02 -29.85 11.20
N SER A 650 24.26 -30.06 11.60
CA SER A 650 24.63 -30.70 12.87
C SER A 650 26.08 -30.38 13.22
N ASP A 651 26.50 -30.70 14.44
CA ASP A 651 27.89 -30.53 14.89
C ASP A 651 28.88 -31.31 14.02
N ARG A 652 28.51 -32.51 13.54
CA ARG A 652 29.31 -33.27 12.57
C ARG A 652 29.49 -32.51 11.26
N HIS A 653 28.46 -31.83 10.78
CA HIS A 653 28.56 -31.03 9.55
C HIS A 653 29.49 -29.84 9.75
N GLN A 654 29.39 -29.17 10.90
CA GLN A 654 30.30 -28.09 11.26
C GLN A 654 31.74 -28.60 11.31
N GLU A 655 32.01 -29.67 12.06
CA GLU A 655 33.35 -30.23 12.20
C GLU A 655 33.94 -30.71 10.86
N ALA A 656 33.11 -31.20 9.94
CA ALA A 656 33.55 -31.56 8.59
C ALA A 656 34.07 -30.34 7.78
N TYR A 657 33.46 -29.17 7.93
CA TYR A 657 33.96 -27.92 7.33
C TYR A 657 35.15 -27.35 8.10
N ASP A 658 35.09 -27.41 9.43
CA ASP A 658 36.10 -26.81 10.31
C ASP A 658 37.44 -27.56 10.20
N SER A 659 37.40 -28.89 10.15
CA SER A 659 38.59 -29.74 10.01
C SER A 659 39.31 -29.54 8.68
N SER A 660 38.57 -29.45 7.57
CA SER A 660 39.16 -29.18 6.25
C SER A 660 39.71 -27.76 6.16
N THR A 661 39.02 -26.78 6.74
CA THR A 661 39.48 -25.38 6.81
C THR A 661 40.78 -25.27 7.62
N ARG A 662 40.87 -25.90 8.81
CA ARG A 662 42.11 -25.97 9.60
C ARG A 662 43.25 -26.61 8.81
N HIS A 663 42.95 -27.67 8.06
CA HIS A 663 43.97 -28.35 7.28
C HIS A 663 44.49 -27.50 6.12
N ILE A 664 43.60 -26.83 5.39
CA ILE A 664 43.89 -26.03 4.19
C ILE A 664 44.56 -24.70 4.54
N LEU A 665 43.96 -23.94 5.45
CA LEU A 665 44.43 -22.58 5.78
C LEU A 665 45.45 -22.55 6.91
N LYS A 666 45.59 -23.62 7.70
CA LYS A 666 46.33 -23.62 8.98
C LYS A 666 45.82 -22.52 9.92
N MET A 667 44.52 -22.25 9.86
CA MET A 667 43.83 -21.22 10.63
C MET A 667 42.64 -21.83 11.36
N GLU A 668 42.30 -21.27 12.53
CA GLU A 668 41.06 -21.62 13.20
C GLU A 668 39.86 -21.06 12.42
N PRO A 669 38.85 -21.88 12.08
CA PRO A 669 37.66 -21.46 11.38
C PRO A 669 36.91 -20.42 12.20
N THR A 670 36.43 -19.37 11.53
CA THR A 670 35.64 -18.32 12.18
C THR A 670 34.17 -18.44 11.82
N GLN A 671 33.32 -17.74 12.57
CA GLN A 671 31.91 -17.55 12.23
C GLN A 671 31.57 -16.06 12.27
N PRO A 672 30.48 -15.63 11.60
CA PRO A 672 29.93 -14.30 11.75
C PRO A 672 29.74 -13.90 13.23
N CYS A 673 30.37 -12.80 13.64
CA CYS A 673 30.32 -12.35 15.05
C CYS A 673 28.92 -11.95 15.54
N LYS A 674 27.99 -11.70 14.61
CA LYS A 674 26.59 -11.33 14.90
C LYS A 674 25.60 -12.48 14.60
N GLY A 675 26.07 -13.72 14.73
CA GLY A 675 25.29 -14.94 14.54
C GLY A 675 25.19 -15.36 13.07
N GLY A 676 24.77 -16.62 12.86
CA GLY A 676 24.73 -17.26 11.56
C GLY A 676 26.03 -18.00 11.22
N THR A 677 26.10 -18.50 9.99
CA THR A 677 27.26 -19.23 9.45
C THR A 677 27.79 -18.59 8.17
N TRP A 678 29.03 -18.92 7.78
CA TRP A 678 29.56 -18.53 6.47
C TRP A 678 28.92 -19.27 5.29
N ILE A 679 28.07 -20.28 5.51
CA ILE A 679 27.29 -20.94 4.45
C ILE A 679 26.14 -20.01 4.02
N ALA A 680 26.50 -18.94 3.31
CA ALA A 680 25.62 -17.80 3.06
C ALA A 680 24.91 -17.84 1.70
N HIS A 681 25.28 -18.78 0.81
CA HIS A 681 24.74 -18.90 -0.56
C HIS A 681 24.98 -17.68 -1.47
N HIS A 682 25.67 -16.68 -0.95
CA HIS A 682 26.26 -15.57 -1.67
C HIS A 682 27.40 -15.02 -0.82
N MET A 683 28.39 -14.38 -1.44
CA MET A 683 29.43 -13.67 -0.72
C MET A 683 30.17 -12.70 -1.65
N VAL A 684 30.52 -11.52 -1.13
CA VAL A 684 31.37 -10.58 -1.85
C VAL A 684 32.83 -10.98 -1.66
N PHE A 685 33.49 -11.25 -2.78
CA PHE A 685 34.89 -11.58 -2.87
C PHE A 685 35.65 -10.34 -3.31
N ASN A 686 36.76 -10.05 -2.65
CA ASN A 686 37.76 -9.09 -3.08
C ASN A 686 38.86 -9.86 -3.80
N LYS A 687 39.14 -9.48 -5.06
CA LYS A 687 40.07 -10.20 -5.93
C LYS A 687 41.47 -10.29 -5.34
N GLY A 688 42.01 -9.19 -4.80
CA GLY A 688 43.33 -9.19 -4.15
C GLY A 688 43.42 -10.14 -2.95
N VAL A 689 42.46 -10.07 -2.03
CA VAL A 689 42.39 -10.93 -0.83
C VAL A 689 42.18 -12.40 -1.20
N LEU A 690 41.36 -12.68 -2.22
CA LEU A 690 41.14 -14.03 -2.72
C LEU A 690 42.43 -14.63 -3.27
N CYS A 691 43.19 -13.90 -4.10
CA CYS A 691 44.47 -14.39 -4.62
C CYS A 691 45.46 -14.70 -3.49
N GLN A 692 45.57 -13.81 -2.49
CA GLN A 692 46.45 -14.05 -1.32
C GLN A 692 46.05 -15.31 -0.55
N MET A 693 44.74 -15.56 -0.40
CA MET A 693 44.25 -16.80 0.23
C MET A 693 44.61 -18.02 -0.62
N LEU A 694 44.47 -17.96 -1.94
CA LEU A 694 44.81 -19.08 -2.83
C LEU A 694 46.32 -19.39 -2.80
N ASP A 695 47.17 -18.37 -2.83
CA ASP A 695 48.63 -18.51 -2.68
C ASP A 695 49.00 -19.17 -1.33
N LEU A 696 48.28 -18.81 -0.26
CA LEU A 696 48.42 -19.44 1.05
C LEU A 696 48.03 -20.92 1.02
N ILE A 697 46.97 -21.30 0.29
CA ILE A 697 46.56 -22.69 0.11
C ILE A 697 47.66 -23.50 -0.59
N GLU A 698 48.24 -22.97 -1.66
CA GLU A 698 49.35 -23.62 -2.39
C GLU A 698 50.56 -23.84 -1.47
N THR A 699 50.88 -22.83 -0.66
CA THR A 699 51.98 -22.88 0.31
C THR A 699 51.74 -23.91 1.41
N ASN A 700 50.52 -23.94 1.98
CA ASN A 700 50.20 -24.78 3.14
C ASN A 700 50.03 -26.27 2.82
N LEU A 701 49.64 -26.59 1.57
CA LEU A 701 49.37 -27.95 1.13
C LEU A 701 50.51 -28.58 0.33
N GLY A 702 51.71 -27.97 0.31
CA GLY A 702 52.86 -28.48 -0.44
C GLY A 702 54.20 -28.39 0.30
N THR A 703 55.00 -29.46 0.23
CA THR A 703 56.45 -29.46 0.51
C THR A 703 57.29 -29.86 -0.71
N ASP A 704 56.75 -30.57 -1.71
CA ASP A 704 57.57 -31.27 -2.73
C ASP A 704 57.12 -31.18 -4.20
N CYS A 705 56.08 -30.43 -4.57
CA CYS A 705 55.78 -30.16 -5.99
C CYS A 705 54.87 -28.92 -6.19
N ALA A 706 55.18 -28.12 -7.22
CA ALA A 706 54.50 -26.87 -7.60
C ALA A 706 53.12 -27.09 -8.25
N GLU A 707 52.23 -27.81 -7.57
CA GLU A 707 50.85 -28.01 -8.04
C GLU A 707 49.97 -26.80 -7.68
N ALA A 708 49.12 -26.39 -8.62
CA ALA A 708 48.18 -25.30 -8.42
C ALA A 708 47.08 -25.64 -7.39
N TRP A 709 46.52 -24.61 -6.77
CA TRP A 709 45.53 -24.72 -5.68
C TRP A 709 44.31 -25.62 -5.99
N PRO A 710 43.74 -25.71 -7.23
CA PRO A 710 42.58 -26.58 -7.44
C PRO A 710 42.91 -28.05 -7.24
N LEU A 711 44.08 -28.49 -7.72
CA LEU A 711 44.56 -29.86 -7.52
C LEU A 711 44.85 -30.14 -6.05
N LYS A 712 45.43 -29.17 -5.31
CA LYS A 712 45.65 -29.29 -3.87
C LYS A 712 44.35 -29.48 -3.10
N ILE A 713 43.32 -28.69 -3.40
CA ILE A 713 42.00 -28.83 -2.75
C ILE A 713 41.35 -30.17 -3.10
N LEU A 714 41.45 -30.64 -4.34
CA LEU A 714 40.88 -31.94 -4.72
C LEU A 714 41.63 -33.12 -4.09
N GLY A 715 42.95 -33.01 -3.91
CA GLY A 715 43.78 -34.03 -3.28
C GLY A 715 43.37 -34.32 -1.83
N ILE A 716 42.83 -33.34 -1.12
CA ILE A 716 42.35 -33.55 0.26
C ILE A 716 40.97 -34.24 0.33
N ALA A 717 40.25 -34.39 -0.79
CA ALA A 717 38.93 -35.03 -0.79
C ALA A 717 38.95 -36.51 -0.36
N GLU A 718 40.13 -37.16 -0.35
CA GLU A 718 40.33 -38.49 0.26
C GLU A 718 40.23 -38.47 1.79
N GLY A 719 40.63 -37.37 2.42
CA GLY A 719 40.72 -37.23 3.87
C GLY A 719 39.53 -36.53 4.52
N PHE A 720 38.77 -35.74 3.77
CA PHE A 720 37.74 -34.86 4.31
C PHE A 720 36.39 -35.02 3.61
N GLU A 721 35.31 -34.93 4.40
CA GLU A 721 33.94 -35.09 3.87
C GLU A 721 33.48 -33.87 3.04
N ARG A 722 33.93 -32.65 3.39
CA ARG A 722 33.42 -31.38 2.83
C ARG A 722 34.46 -30.25 2.86
N VAL A 723 34.39 -29.35 1.88
CA VAL A 723 35.11 -28.06 1.81
C VAL A 723 34.19 -26.96 1.29
N SER A 724 34.02 -25.86 2.00
CA SER A 724 33.24 -24.73 1.49
C SER A 724 34.14 -23.56 1.10
N GLU A 725 33.97 -23.11 -0.13
CA GLU A 725 34.49 -21.84 -0.63
C GLU A 725 34.20 -20.66 0.31
N TYR A 726 32.98 -20.58 0.83
CA TYR A 726 32.53 -19.49 1.68
C TYR A 726 33.11 -19.58 3.09
N VAL A 727 33.31 -20.79 3.63
CA VAL A 727 33.97 -20.97 4.94
C VAL A 727 35.45 -20.65 4.84
N LEU A 728 36.14 -21.09 3.78
CA LEU A 728 37.54 -20.77 3.55
C LEU A 728 37.74 -19.26 3.42
N TYR A 729 37.02 -18.63 2.47
CA TYR A 729 37.14 -17.20 2.23
C TYR A 729 36.63 -16.37 3.42
N GLY A 730 35.52 -16.75 4.05
CA GLY A 730 35.00 -16.09 5.24
C GLY A 730 35.98 -16.13 6.42
N THR A 731 36.66 -17.27 6.62
CA THR A 731 37.71 -17.41 7.64
C THR A 731 38.89 -16.50 7.38
N TYR A 732 39.38 -16.44 6.13
CA TYR A 732 40.52 -15.62 5.77
C TYR A 732 40.18 -14.11 5.74
N ALA A 733 39.14 -13.74 4.99
CA ALA A 733 38.80 -12.35 4.69
C ALA A 733 38.11 -11.61 5.86
N SER A 734 37.53 -12.32 6.83
CA SER A 734 36.94 -11.67 8.01
C SER A 734 37.98 -10.93 8.87
N GLN A 735 39.25 -11.29 8.74
CA GLN A 735 40.35 -10.61 9.42
C GLN A 735 40.65 -9.22 8.83
N SER A 736 40.17 -8.92 7.62
CA SER A 736 40.50 -7.69 6.90
C SER A 736 39.27 -6.99 6.33
N VAL A 737 38.73 -7.48 5.22
CA VAL A 737 37.77 -6.76 4.36
C VAL A 737 36.32 -7.20 4.52
N LEU A 738 36.07 -8.45 4.94
CA LEU A 738 34.72 -9.02 4.98
C LEU A 738 34.09 -8.80 6.35
N ARG A 739 32.84 -8.33 6.36
CA ARG A 739 32.00 -8.19 7.55
C ARG A 739 30.67 -8.90 7.33
N ALA A 740 30.08 -9.39 8.41
CA ALA A 740 28.76 -9.99 8.36
C ALA A 740 27.71 -9.02 8.89
N HIS A 741 26.57 -8.98 8.21
CA HIS A 741 25.36 -8.38 8.79
C HIS A 741 24.83 -9.24 9.94
N PRO A 742 23.98 -8.68 10.83
CA PRO A 742 23.32 -9.49 11.86
C PRO A 742 22.38 -10.53 11.24
N TYR A 743 22.50 -11.80 11.64
CA TYR A 743 21.61 -12.87 11.18
C TYR A 743 20.13 -12.53 11.45
N GLN A 744 19.82 -11.94 12.61
CA GLN A 744 18.46 -11.60 12.98
C GLN A 744 17.79 -10.62 12.00
N THR A 745 18.58 -9.81 11.29
CA THR A 745 18.08 -8.79 10.36
C THR A 745 17.75 -9.40 9.00
N TYR A 746 18.62 -10.26 8.46
CA TYR A 746 18.55 -10.71 7.06
C TYR A 746 18.39 -12.23 6.89
N GLY A 747 18.84 -13.04 7.85
CA GLY A 747 18.77 -14.49 7.77
C GLY A 747 17.52 -15.10 8.43
N ALA A 748 17.08 -14.53 9.55
CA ALA A 748 16.00 -15.10 10.38
C ALA A 748 14.62 -15.18 9.69
N ARG A 749 14.41 -14.40 8.62
CA ARG A 749 13.19 -14.41 7.80
C ARG A 749 13.42 -15.04 6.44
N GLY A 750 14.36 -15.97 6.34
CA GLY A 750 14.56 -16.80 5.15
C GLY A 750 13.59 -17.97 5.12
N LEU A 751 13.29 -18.46 3.93
CA LEU A 751 12.61 -19.75 3.76
C LEU A 751 13.41 -20.61 2.79
N ARG A 752 13.69 -21.86 3.21
CA ARG A 752 14.36 -22.86 2.39
C ARG A 752 13.33 -23.87 1.92
N LEU A 753 13.23 -24.01 0.61
CA LEU A 753 12.23 -24.81 -0.06
C LEU A 753 12.84 -26.13 -0.52
N TYR A 754 12.09 -27.19 -0.26
CA TYR A 754 12.41 -28.58 -0.60
C TYR A 754 11.24 -29.16 -1.41
N GLY A 755 11.55 -29.91 -2.46
CA GLY A 755 10.54 -30.75 -3.13
C GLY A 755 10.02 -31.84 -2.17
N ARG A 756 8.79 -32.34 -2.36
CA ARG A 756 8.17 -33.32 -1.44
C ARG A 756 9.04 -34.55 -1.19
N GLU A 757 9.54 -35.18 -2.25
CA GLU A 757 10.38 -36.38 -2.13
C GLU A 757 11.66 -36.10 -1.33
N GLU A 758 12.26 -34.93 -1.55
CA GLU A 758 13.49 -34.55 -0.88
C GLU A 758 13.26 -34.12 0.57
N ALA A 759 12.16 -33.40 0.83
CA ALA A 759 11.73 -33.04 2.18
C ALA A 759 11.53 -34.32 3.00
N LEU A 760 10.84 -35.32 2.45
CA LEU A 760 10.68 -36.65 3.05
C LEU A 760 12.02 -37.35 3.28
N ALA A 761 12.89 -37.39 2.27
CA ALA A 761 14.22 -38.02 2.38
C ALA A 761 15.12 -37.35 3.43
N LYS A 762 14.95 -36.04 3.66
CA LYS A 762 15.72 -35.24 4.62
C LYS A 762 15.02 -35.09 5.98
N GLY A 763 13.82 -35.64 6.17
CA GLY A 763 13.02 -35.48 7.39
C GLY A 763 12.63 -34.03 7.66
N ARG A 764 12.20 -33.30 6.62
CA ARG A 764 11.80 -31.88 6.67
C ARG A 764 10.37 -31.71 6.17
N ASP A 765 9.76 -30.59 6.54
CA ASP A 765 8.44 -30.21 6.04
C ASP A 765 8.52 -29.81 4.56
N SER A 766 7.61 -30.34 3.75
CA SER A 766 7.48 -29.91 2.37
C SER A 766 6.83 -28.53 2.32
N ASN A 767 7.31 -27.68 1.41
CA ASN A 767 6.70 -26.38 1.14
C ASN A 767 5.98 -26.40 -0.22
N GLU A 768 5.33 -27.52 -0.51
CA GLU A 768 4.66 -27.75 -1.79
C GLU A 768 3.58 -26.73 -2.08
N PHE A 769 2.91 -26.18 -1.06
CA PHE A 769 1.86 -25.19 -1.27
C PHE A 769 2.35 -24.02 -2.15
N LEU A 770 3.60 -23.57 -1.97
CA LEU A 770 4.13 -22.45 -2.75
C LEU A 770 4.43 -22.90 -4.18
N ILE A 771 4.97 -24.11 -4.35
CA ILE A 771 5.20 -24.70 -5.66
C ILE A 771 3.88 -24.92 -6.40
N GLU A 772 2.85 -25.41 -5.72
CA GLU A 772 1.49 -25.60 -6.21
C GLU A 772 0.86 -24.26 -6.61
N SER A 773 0.98 -23.23 -5.76
CA SER A 773 0.50 -21.86 -6.06
C SER A 773 1.19 -21.30 -7.30
N LEU A 774 2.51 -21.45 -7.40
CA LEU A 774 3.28 -21.05 -8.57
C LEU A 774 2.93 -21.86 -9.82
N ASN A 775 2.52 -23.12 -9.68
CA ASN A 775 2.13 -23.99 -10.80
C ASN A 775 0.66 -23.80 -11.23
N ALA A 776 -0.17 -23.08 -10.47
CA ALA A 776 -1.62 -23.00 -10.70
C ALA A 776 -2.01 -22.48 -12.10
N GLU A 777 -1.13 -21.71 -12.74
CA GLU A 777 -1.35 -21.16 -14.09
C GLU A 777 -0.53 -21.88 -15.18
N SER A 778 -0.18 -23.15 -14.95
CA SER A 778 0.80 -23.93 -15.73
C SER A 778 2.26 -23.48 -15.55
N LYS A 779 3.18 -24.46 -15.48
CA LYS A 779 4.61 -24.22 -15.35
C LYS A 779 5.12 -23.46 -16.59
N PRO A 780 5.64 -22.23 -16.45
CA PRO A 780 6.20 -21.51 -17.59
C PRO A 780 7.46 -22.24 -18.09
N LEU A 781 7.50 -22.55 -19.38
CA LEU A 781 8.67 -23.16 -20.04
C LEU A 781 9.93 -22.30 -19.88
N THR A 782 9.76 -20.99 -19.74
CA THR A 782 10.85 -20.02 -19.58
C THR A 782 11.14 -19.65 -18.11
N GLY A 783 10.56 -20.35 -17.14
CA GLY A 783 10.76 -20.12 -15.71
C GLY A 783 9.91 -18.98 -15.13
N TYR A 784 9.87 -18.90 -13.81
CA TYR A 784 9.07 -17.93 -13.07
C TYR A 784 9.69 -16.52 -13.10
N SER A 785 8.86 -15.49 -13.32
CA SER A 785 9.31 -14.11 -13.16
C SER A 785 9.49 -13.76 -11.69
N TYR A 786 10.40 -12.84 -11.40
CA TYR A 786 10.63 -12.35 -10.05
C TYR A 786 9.38 -11.74 -9.44
N GLN A 787 8.64 -10.94 -10.21
CA GLN A 787 7.41 -10.31 -9.74
C GLN A 787 6.34 -11.33 -9.31
N ARG A 788 6.24 -12.46 -10.02
CA ARG A 788 5.31 -13.54 -9.64
C ARG A 788 5.72 -14.16 -8.32
N VAL A 789 6.98 -14.61 -8.20
CA VAL A 789 7.46 -15.26 -6.97
C VAL A 789 7.38 -14.30 -5.78
N ALA A 790 7.83 -13.05 -5.96
CA ALA A 790 7.77 -12.02 -4.92
C ALA A 790 6.33 -11.68 -4.52
N GLY A 791 5.38 -11.67 -5.46
CA GLY A 791 3.96 -11.45 -5.20
C GLY A 791 3.34 -12.55 -4.33
N GLU A 792 3.62 -13.82 -4.67
CA GLU A 792 3.12 -14.99 -3.93
C GLU A 792 3.62 -15.03 -2.48
N VAL A 793 4.89 -14.68 -2.26
CA VAL A 793 5.51 -14.73 -0.93
C VAL A 793 5.47 -13.41 -0.16
N ALA A 794 5.01 -12.31 -0.77
CA ALA A 794 4.88 -11.01 -0.10
C ALA A 794 4.12 -11.07 1.23
N PRO A 795 3.05 -11.89 1.40
CA PRO A 795 2.35 -12.01 2.67
C PRO A 795 3.23 -12.55 3.81
N LEU A 796 4.25 -13.34 3.49
CA LEU A 796 5.14 -14.01 4.44
C LEU A 796 6.26 -13.10 4.97
N HIS A 797 6.46 -11.92 4.38
CA HIS A 797 7.52 -10.97 4.77
C HIS A 797 8.91 -11.61 4.83
N LEU A 798 9.21 -12.45 3.83
CA LEU A 798 10.49 -13.13 3.72
C LEU A 798 11.57 -12.16 3.19
N THR A 799 12.79 -12.37 3.66
CA THR A 799 13.99 -11.66 3.18
C THR A 799 14.58 -12.32 1.95
N HIS A 800 14.53 -13.65 1.89
CA HIS A 800 15.06 -14.44 0.81
C HIS A 800 14.35 -15.80 0.74
N LEU A 801 14.44 -16.43 -0.43
CA LEU A 801 14.08 -17.82 -0.64
C LEU A 801 15.31 -18.58 -1.14
N GLN A 802 15.50 -19.79 -0.63
CA GLN A 802 16.51 -20.70 -1.13
C GLN A 802 15.85 -21.98 -1.65
N MET A 803 16.11 -22.31 -2.92
CA MET A 803 15.49 -23.43 -3.63
C MET A 803 16.44 -24.63 -3.73
N GLU A 804 16.49 -25.50 -2.72
CA GLU A 804 17.36 -26.67 -2.82
C GLU A 804 16.69 -27.78 -3.63
N HIS A 805 17.32 -28.15 -4.77
CA HIS A 805 16.97 -29.32 -5.59
C HIS A 805 15.49 -29.45 -6.01
N VAL A 806 14.83 -28.33 -6.31
CA VAL A 806 13.42 -28.24 -6.76
C VAL A 806 13.26 -28.28 -8.27
#